data_AF-A0A507B9W5-F1
#
_entry.id   AF-A0A507B9W5-F1
#
_cell.length_a   1.000
_cell.length_b   1.000
_cell.length_c   1.000
_cell.angle_alpha   90.00
_cell.angle_beta   90.00
_cell.angle_gamma   90.00
#
_symmetry.space_group_name_H-M   'P 1'
#
loop_
_entity.id
_entity.type
_entity.pdbx_description
1 polymer ?
#
loop_
_entity_poly.entity_id
_entity_poly.type
_entity_poly.pdbx_seq_one_letter_code
_entity_poly.pdbx_strand_id
1 'polypeptide(L)'
;MYTRTTKLVAVLAGYLASLVHASPTAVGDNVAHTQSLRAETFSNPVLWEDYPDLDVFRVGDVFYYSSSTFAYSPGAPVLKSYDLVNWEPVSHSVPELNFGAKYNLNGSGQAYVKGIWASTLRYRASNDLFYWIGCVEGKTYIWTAPGHGAASNGGEVSEWQWTSHPPLNTCYYDCGLFIDDDDTMYVAYGNTNIQLAQLSRDGLSQVRTQQVYSSGDYIEGSRMYKIKGSYYIFVTRPADTELVLKSSSPFGPYQIRTLVSRINGPLANAGFAHQGGVVNTQDDKWYYVAFMDSYPGGRIPVAAPLTWTSDGWPQVVTDGGSWGKTYPMPVQTNKKVASPVGTDEFKGASLSQEWEWNHNPDNTKWWLAGGGEGGLILQTADVTTDLFAARNTLTHRIIGPKSTGTFRLDVSKMKDGDRAGAALFRDRAAYIAVWKDGNAAKIVMVNNLNIAEGTWETTSKGTVAATGPTINAAGDIWLRVQADITPAFGSSQERTTRFSYSTDGTTFTNLGPAFAMSNSWKYFTGYRYGVFNHATKSLGGEVKYAPSTSPHNSHQPSRSTPVKDSKDSVQHGDPVQPLTHDPPLRAHPERKVHDRLRAVGQTQHEQRRHVERDVSPPRARRQQPGRRRPPDGGVEAQQGQQGHGRVDGAEVGHDVVVPGVSLGQPRDALVGLGAALGQLAHHERLPEAEVQKGT
;
A
#
# COMPACT_ATOMS: atom_id res chain seq x y z
N MET A 1 73.86 9.64 -2.72
CA MET A 1 75.19 10.06 -2.19
C MET A 1 75.32 9.59 -0.74
N TYR A 2 76.53 9.59 -0.18
CA TYR A 2 76.86 9.14 1.18
C TYR A 2 76.74 10.26 2.22
N THR A 3 76.25 9.94 3.43
CA THR A 3 76.76 10.26 4.80
C THR A 3 75.71 9.75 5.82
N ARG A 4 76.01 8.96 6.88
CA ARG A 4 76.85 9.20 8.10
C ARG A 4 76.31 10.39 8.94
N THR A 5 76.21 10.36 10.28
CA THR A 5 77.11 9.82 11.34
C THR A 5 76.26 9.61 12.63
N THR A 6 76.23 8.52 13.41
CA THR A 6 77.23 7.85 14.31
C THR A 6 77.64 8.63 15.58
N LYS A 7 77.77 7.92 16.74
CA LYS A 7 78.26 8.30 18.12
C LYS A 7 77.18 8.34 19.23
N LEU A 8 77.41 7.97 20.50
CA LEU A 8 78.48 7.15 21.13
C LEU A 8 77.99 6.43 22.41
N VAL A 9 78.62 5.27 22.64
CA VAL A 9 78.73 4.34 23.79
C VAL A 9 79.06 4.95 25.16
N ALA A 10 78.51 4.38 26.27
CA ALA A 10 79.16 4.02 27.56
C ALA A 10 78.15 3.95 28.77
N VAL A 11 78.33 3.20 29.88
CA VAL A 11 78.82 1.82 30.18
C VAL A 11 78.66 1.52 31.71
N LEU A 12 78.53 0.24 32.12
CA LEU A 12 78.50 -0.29 33.53
C LEU A 12 77.29 0.13 34.42
N ALA A 13 76.82 -0.63 35.43
CA ALA A 13 77.10 -1.99 35.94
C ALA A 13 75.88 -2.56 36.72
N GLY A 14 75.87 -3.87 37.03
CA GLY A 14 75.04 -4.45 38.12
C GLY A 14 74.25 -5.73 37.76
N TYR A 15 74.68 -6.89 38.25
CA TYR A 15 73.96 -8.18 38.19
C TYR A 15 73.22 -8.44 39.51
N LEU A 16 72.03 -9.06 39.47
CA LEU A 16 71.62 -10.17 40.36
C LEU A 16 70.21 -10.74 40.06
N ALA A 17 69.98 -11.97 40.55
CA ALA A 17 68.67 -12.61 40.79
C ALA A 17 67.73 -12.87 39.58
N SER A 18 68.15 -13.85 38.77
CA SER A 18 67.34 -14.76 37.96
C SER A 18 65.86 -15.00 38.37
N LEU A 19 64.95 -14.91 37.39
CA LEU A 19 63.73 -15.72 37.30
C LEU A 19 63.54 -16.16 35.84
N VAL A 20 63.55 -17.47 35.59
CA VAL A 20 63.35 -18.05 34.25
C VAL A 20 61.94 -18.63 34.18
N HIS A 21 61.14 -18.19 33.21
CA HIS A 21 59.97 -18.91 32.69
C HIS A 21 59.94 -18.79 31.16
N ALA A 22 59.40 -19.80 30.49
CA ALA A 22 59.65 -20.03 29.07
C ALA A 22 58.87 -19.10 28.12
N SER A 23 59.49 -18.79 26.98
CA SER A 23 58.84 -18.12 25.86
C SER A 23 57.80 -19.04 25.21
N PRO A 24 56.53 -18.62 25.05
CA PRO A 24 55.58 -19.32 24.20
C PRO A 24 56.03 -19.23 22.73
N THR A 25 55.98 -20.35 22.01
CA THR A 25 56.18 -20.38 20.55
C THR A 25 55.06 -19.61 19.85
N ALA A 26 55.40 -18.88 18.79
CA ALA A 26 54.43 -18.19 17.96
C ALA A 26 53.41 -19.18 17.34
N VAL A 27 52.18 -19.16 17.83
CA VAL A 27 51.03 -19.76 17.16
C VAL A 27 50.60 -18.79 16.06
N GLY A 28 50.46 -19.29 14.82
CA GLY A 28 49.97 -18.46 13.73
C GLY A 28 48.49 -18.12 13.92
N ASP A 29 48.16 -16.83 13.92
CA ASP A 29 46.78 -16.35 13.95
C ASP A 29 46.05 -16.69 12.65
N ASN A 30 45.59 -17.93 12.55
CA ASN A 30 44.51 -18.31 11.66
C ASN A 30 43.23 -17.63 12.15
N VAL A 31 43.09 -16.34 11.83
CA VAL A 31 41.83 -15.60 11.91
C VAL A 31 40.88 -16.22 10.89
N ALA A 32 40.26 -17.34 11.28
CA ALA A 32 39.19 -17.95 10.54
C ALA A 32 38.06 -16.91 10.46
N HIS A 33 37.87 -16.32 9.28
CA HIS A 33 36.72 -15.48 9.00
C HIS A 33 35.47 -16.32 9.24
N THR A 34 34.85 -16.15 10.39
CA THR A 34 33.53 -16.67 10.73
C THR A 34 32.51 -15.96 9.85
N GLN A 35 32.40 -16.43 8.61
CA GLN A 35 31.28 -16.09 7.75
C GLN A 35 30.02 -16.38 8.55
N SER A 36 29.25 -15.32 8.82
CA SER A 36 27.94 -15.46 9.44
C SER A 36 27.13 -16.44 8.59
N LEU A 37 26.78 -17.60 9.17
CA LEU A 37 26.00 -18.61 8.49
C LEU A 37 24.72 -17.95 8.00
N ARG A 38 24.56 -17.87 6.68
CA ARG A 38 23.36 -17.30 6.07
C ARG A 38 22.17 -18.18 6.45
N ALA A 39 20.99 -17.57 6.54
CA ALA A 39 19.77 -18.34 6.77
C ALA A 39 19.60 -19.36 5.63
N GLU A 40 19.45 -20.64 5.97
CA GLU A 40 19.16 -21.69 4.98
C GLU A 40 17.66 -21.69 4.61
N THR A 41 16.82 -21.18 5.52
CA THR A 41 15.35 -21.12 5.42
C THR A 41 14.82 -19.73 5.76
N PHE A 42 13.62 -19.42 5.27
CA PHE A 42 12.80 -18.30 5.72
C PHE A 42 11.54 -18.78 6.46
N SER A 43 10.89 -17.88 7.18
CA SER A 43 9.57 -18.07 7.79
C SER A 43 8.52 -17.23 7.06
N ASN A 44 7.30 -17.73 6.95
CA ASN A 44 6.14 -16.94 6.54
C ASN A 44 5.50 -16.24 7.75
N PRO A 45 4.93 -15.02 7.61
CA PRO A 45 4.88 -14.20 6.39
C PRO A 45 6.25 -13.59 6.07
N VAL A 46 6.51 -13.32 4.79
CA VAL A 46 7.82 -12.75 4.36
C VAL A 46 7.96 -11.28 4.77
N LEU A 47 6.84 -10.55 4.77
CA LEU A 47 6.73 -9.18 5.28
C LEU A 47 5.42 -9.07 6.07
N TRP A 48 5.46 -8.49 7.27
CA TRP A 48 4.28 -8.39 8.15
C TRP A 48 3.69 -6.97 8.16
N GLU A 49 3.41 -6.46 6.97
CA GLU A 49 2.80 -5.15 6.72
C GLU A 49 1.73 -5.26 5.64
N ASP A 50 0.77 -4.34 5.64
CA ASP A 50 -0.37 -4.28 4.73
C ASP A 50 0.03 -3.89 3.29
N TYR A 51 0.52 -4.89 2.55
CA TYR A 51 0.77 -4.80 1.11
C TYR A 51 -0.19 -5.76 0.38
N PRO A 52 -1.34 -5.26 -0.10
CA PRO A 52 -2.36 -6.06 -0.76
C PRO A 52 -2.21 -6.16 -2.29
N ASP A 53 -2.96 -7.10 -2.88
CA ASP A 53 -3.24 -7.16 -4.34
C ASP A 53 -1.99 -7.22 -5.22
N LEU A 54 -0.98 -7.97 -4.77
CA LEU A 54 0.37 -7.87 -5.30
C LEU A 54 0.51 -8.28 -6.77
N ASP A 55 1.44 -7.65 -7.49
CA ASP A 55 2.02 -8.14 -8.75
C ASP A 55 3.54 -8.23 -8.56
N VAL A 56 4.14 -9.37 -8.94
CA VAL A 56 5.54 -9.69 -8.64
C VAL A 56 6.27 -10.20 -9.89
N PHE A 57 7.48 -9.70 -10.10
CA PHE A 57 8.36 -10.05 -11.22
C PHE A 57 9.83 -9.87 -10.84
N ARG A 58 10.76 -10.21 -11.75
CA ARG A 58 12.20 -10.03 -11.58
C ARG A 58 12.80 -9.32 -12.79
N VAL A 59 13.76 -8.43 -12.54
CA VAL A 59 14.68 -7.86 -13.54
C VAL A 59 16.08 -8.19 -13.04
N GLY A 60 16.92 -8.84 -13.86
CA GLY A 60 18.26 -9.27 -13.42
C GLY A 60 18.25 -10.08 -12.12
N ASP A 61 18.87 -9.54 -11.07
CA ASP A 61 18.93 -10.09 -9.71
C ASP A 61 17.88 -9.50 -8.75
N VAL A 62 17.07 -8.56 -9.21
CA VAL A 62 16.15 -7.78 -8.36
C VAL A 62 14.71 -8.21 -8.59
N PHE A 63 14.06 -8.64 -7.52
CA PHE A 63 12.63 -8.89 -7.49
C PHE A 63 11.89 -7.58 -7.19
N TYR A 64 10.84 -7.31 -7.96
CA TYR A 64 9.96 -6.17 -7.79
C TYR A 64 8.55 -6.62 -7.47
N TYR A 65 7.87 -5.82 -6.65
CA TYR A 65 6.54 -6.05 -6.12
C TYR A 65 5.76 -4.73 -6.18
N SER A 66 4.53 -4.73 -6.67
CA SER A 66 3.60 -3.58 -6.60
C SER A 66 2.38 -3.94 -5.76
N SER A 67 1.90 -3.04 -4.89
CA SER A 67 0.65 -3.23 -4.11
C SER A 67 -0.48 -2.29 -4.50
N SER A 68 -1.73 -2.59 -4.09
CA SER A 68 -2.83 -1.61 -4.08
C SER A 68 -2.77 -0.70 -2.84
N THR A 69 -3.51 0.42 -2.87
CA THR A 69 -3.36 1.54 -1.89
C THR A 69 -4.61 2.40 -1.71
N PHE A 70 -5.71 2.11 -2.41
CA PHE A 70 -6.97 2.84 -2.30
C PHE A 70 -6.78 4.36 -2.49
N ALA A 71 -7.13 5.17 -1.48
CA ALA A 71 -7.00 6.62 -1.49
C ALA A 71 -5.81 7.15 -0.66
N TYR A 72 -4.81 6.31 -0.36
CA TYR A 72 -3.55 6.79 0.21
C TYR A 72 -2.62 7.34 -0.88
N SER A 73 -1.93 8.45 -0.60
CA SER A 73 -1.07 9.17 -1.54
C SER A 73 0.34 9.39 -0.94
N PRO A 74 1.44 9.13 -1.65
CA PRO A 74 1.51 8.55 -2.98
C PRO A 74 0.94 7.12 -3.03
N GLY A 75 0.60 6.66 -4.23
CA GLY A 75 -0.09 5.41 -4.49
C GLY A 75 0.74 4.41 -5.30
N ALA A 76 0.31 3.15 -5.26
CA ALA A 76 0.95 1.98 -5.86
C ALA A 76 2.45 1.84 -5.49
N PRO A 77 2.76 1.57 -4.20
CA PRO A 77 4.13 1.38 -3.74
C PRO A 77 4.82 0.25 -4.49
N VAL A 78 6.08 0.48 -4.82
CA VAL A 78 7.00 -0.46 -5.46
C VAL A 78 8.01 -0.90 -4.42
N LEU A 79 7.99 -2.20 -4.09
CA LEU A 79 8.92 -2.84 -3.17
C LEU A 79 9.95 -3.65 -3.94
N LYS A 80 11.13 -3.79 -3.33
CA LYS A 80 12.33 -4.40 -3.89
C LYS A 80 12.85 -5.51 -2.97
N SER A 81 13.31 -6.60 -3.55
CA SER A 81 14.02 -7.67 -2.84
C SER A 81 15.12 -8.28 -3.71
N TYR A 82 16.09 -8.96 -3.09
CA TYR A 82 17.11 -9.77 -3.75
C TYR A 82 16.93 -11.28 -3.49
N ASP A 83 15.93 -11.66 -2.70
CA ASP A 83 15.73 -13.04 -2.23
C ASP A 83 14.26 -13.46 -2.03
N LEU A 84 13.30 -12.62 -2.43
CA LEU A 84 11.84 -12.75 -2.22
C LEU A 84 11.36 -12.75 -0.76
N VAL A 85 12.27 -12.57 0.20
CA VAL A 85 11.98 -12.67 1.64
C VAL A 85 12.16 -11.32 2.33
N ASN A 86 13.30 -10.67 2.11
CA ASN A 86 13.61 -9.37 2.69
C ASN A 86 13.22 -8.27 1.67
N TRP A 87 12.30 -7.38 2.05
CA TRP A 87 11.72 -6.36 1.18
C TRP A 87 11.91 -4.95 1.73
N GLU A 88 12.22 -3.98 0.86
CA GLU A 88 12.21 -2.53 1.13
C GLU A 88 11.28 -1.81 0.14
N PRO A 89 10.53 -0.77 0.54
CA PRO A 89 9.84 0.11 -0.40
C PRO A 89 10.85 1.07 -1.05
N VAL A 90 10.82 1.20 -2.38
CA VAL A 90 11.79 2.01 -3.16
C VAL A 90 11.17 3.09 -4.01
N SER A 91 9.85 3.03 -4.26
CA SER A 91 9.14 4.02 -5.06
C SER A 91 7.63 3.93 -4.85
N HIS A 92 6.91 4.86 -5.47
CA HIS A 92 5.46 4.79 -5.67
C HIS A 92 5.13 5.11 -7.13
N SER A 93 4.34 4.26 -7.77
CA SER A 93 4.03 4.37 -9.20
C SER A 93 3.11 5.55 -9.53
N VAL A 94 2.39 6.07 -8.53
CA VAL A 94 1.46 7.21 -8.62
C VAL A 94 1.82 8.25 -7.54
N PRO A 95 2.76 9.17 -7.78
CA PRO A 95 3.19 10.15 -6.79
C PRO A 95 2.08 11.08 -6.24
N GLU A 96 1.05 11.35 -7.05
CA GLU A 96 -0.16 12.08 -6.66
C GLU A 96 -1.38 11.44 -7.35
N LEU A 97 -2.48 11.26 -6.62
CA LEU A 97 -3.67 10.54 -7.12
C LEU A 97 -4.46 11.42 -8.10
N ASN A 98 -4.06 11.43 -9.37
CA ASN A 98 -4.60 12.27 -10.45
C ASN A 98 -6.01 11.85 -10.96
N PHE A 99 -6.81 11.21 -10.12
CA PHE A 99 -8.06 10.52 -10.49
C PHE A 99 -9.34 11.37 -10.34
N GLY A 100 -9.26 12.55 -9.71
CA GLY A 100 -10.36 13.52 -9.61
C GLY A 100 -10.38 14.33 -8.31
N ALA A 101 -11.14 15.42 -8.26
CA ALA A 101 -11.07 16.41 -7.17
C ALA A 101 -11.30 15.85 -5.74
N LYS A 102 -12.15 14.83 -5.59
CA LYS A 102 -12.41 14.16 -4.29
C LYS A 102 -11.20 13.42 -3.70
N TYR A 103 -10.19 13.10 -4.51
CA TYR A 103 -8.92 12.54 -4.03
C TYR A 103 -8.06 13.59 -3.30
N ASN A 104 -8.44 14.88 -3.37
CA ASN A 104 -7.77 15.97 -2.65
C ASN A 104 -8.43 16.30 -1.31
N LEU A 105 -9.53 15.62 -0.93
CA LEU A 105 -10.28 15.80 0.33
C LEU A 105 -10.64 17.28 0.66
N ASN A 106 -10.68 18.15 -0.35
CA ASN A 106 -10.76 19.61 -0.21
C ASN A 106 -12.20 20.15 -0.17
N GLY A 107 -13.14 19.36 0.36
CA GLY A 107 -14.58 19.63 0.30
C GLY A 107 -15.27 19.18 -0.99
N SER A 108 -14.54 18.81 -2.05
CA SER A 108 -15.08 18.25 -3.32
C SER A 108 -15.58 16.80 -3.20
N GLY A 109 -16.07 16.41 -2.02
CA GLY A 109 -16.27 15.01 -1.63
C GLY A 109 -14.98 14.32 -1.17
N GLN A 110 -15.09 13.00 -0.97
CA GLN A 110 -14.05 12.13 -0.43
C GLN A 110 -13.92 10.84 -1.26
N ALA A 111 -12.79 10.13 -1.10
CA ALA A 111 -12.42 8.96 -1.90
C ALA A 111 -12.15 7.69 -1.06
N TYR A 112 -12.52 7.65 0.22
CA TYR A 112 -12.36 6.46 1.07
C TYR A 112 -12.83 5.16 0.38
N VAL A 113 -11.99 4.12 0.44
CA VAL A 113 -12.20 2.79 -0.17
C VAL A 113 -12.29 2.79 -1.72
N LYS A 114 -12.16 3.94 -2.38
CA LYS A 114 -11.98 4.09 -3.84
C LYS A 114 -10.49 4.17 -4.17
N GLY A 115 -10.14 4.65 -5.36
CA GLY A 115 -8.75 4.79 -5.80
C GLY A 115 -8.13 3.48 -6.28
N ILE A 116 -6.86 3.25 -5.94
CA ILE A 116 -6.05 2.15 -6.46
C ILE A 116 -6.47 0.82 -5.84
N TRP A 117 -7.22 0.03 -6.60
CA TRP A 117 -7.53 -1.38 -6.33
C TRP A 117 -6.48 -2.29 -7.01
N ALA A 118 -6.76 -3.58 -7.22
CA ALA A 118 -5.83 -4.53 -7.83
C ALA A 118 -5.37 -4.06 -9.22
N SER A 119 -4.08 -3.72 -9.29
CA SER A 119 -3.39 -3.10 -10.43
C SER A 119 -2.17 -3.94 -10.80
N THR A 120 -1.36 -3.51 -11.76
CA THR A 120 -0.22 -4.29 -12.28
C THR A 120 0.98 -3.41 -12.60
N LEU A 121 2.17 -3.99 -12.49
CA LEU A 121 3.45 -3.35 -12.79
C LEU A 121 4.35 -4.35 -13.53
N ARG A 122 4.93 -3.94 -14.66
CA ARG A 122 6.00 -4.70 -15.34
C ARG A 122 7.08 -3.79 -15.88
N TYR A 123 8.31 -4.29 -15.94
CA TYR A 123 9.43 -3.65 -16.63
C TYR A 123 9.55 -4.14 -18.08
N ARG A 124 9.86 -3.23 -19.00
CA ARG A 124 10.01 -3.45 -20.43
C ARG A 124 11.44 -3.18 -20.87
N ALA A 125 12.21 -4.24 -21.09
CA ALA A 125 13.63 -4.15 -21.43
C ALA A 125 13.93 -3.52 -22.81
N SER A 126 12.98 -3.52 -23.74
CA SER A 126 13.14 -3.00 -25.11
C SER A 126 13.19 -1.47 -25.19
N ASN A 127 12.64 -0.77 -24.19
CA ASN A 127 12.66 0.70 -24.08
C ASN A 127 13.09 1.21 -22.69
N ASP A 128 13.57 0.31 -21.82
CA ASP A 128 13.97 0.59 -20.43
C ASP A 128 12.89 1.34 -19.61
N LEU A 129 11.61 0.99 -19.77
CA LEU A 129 10.52 1.59 -19.00
C LEU A 129 9.82 0.58 -18.07
N PHE A 130 9.54 1.00 -16.85
CA PHE A 130 8.50 0.42 -16.01
C PHE A 130 7.13 0.97 -16.44
N TYR A 131 6.12 0.09 -16.48
CA TYR A 131 4.72 0.42 -16.79
C TYR A 131 3.83 -0.04 -15.64
N TRP A 132 3.21 0.92 -14.95
CA TRP A 132 2.12 0.68 -14.02
C TRP A 132 0.77 0.94 -14.71
N ILE A 133 -0.19 0.04 -14.49
CA ILE A 133 -1.53 0.12 -15.07
C ILE A 133 -2.55 -0.26 -13.97
N GLY A 134 -3.61 0.53 -13.82
CA GLY A 134 -4.69 0.23 -12.86
C GLY A 134 -6.01 0.91 -13.22
N CYS A 135 -7.14 0.21 -13.05
CA CYS A 135 -8.45 0.84 -13.17
C CYS A 135 -8.83 1.59 -11.89
N VAL A 136 -9.22 2.85 -12.04
CA VAL A 136 -9.82 3.68 -10.98
C VAL A 136 -11.14 4.24 -11.51
N GLU A 137 -12.24 3.86 -10.86
CA GLU A 137 -13.60 4.35 -11.09
C GLU A 137 -14.03 4.39 -12.57
N GLY A 138 -13.81 3.29 -13.29
CA GLY A 138 -14.28 3.08 -14.65
C GLY A 138 -13.31 3.48 -15.77
N LYS A 139 -12.14 4.03 -15.43
CA LYS A 139 -11.06 4.32 -16.38
C LYS A 139 -9.75 3.65 -15.97
N THR A 140 -8.93 3.27 -16.94
CA THR A 140 -7.59 2.74 -16.65
C THR A 140 -6.55 3.85 -16.77
N TYR A 141 -5.85 4.12 -15.67
CA TYR A 141 -4.73 5.05 -15.62
C TYR A 141 -3.43 4.30 -15.90
N ILE A 142 -2.49 4.98 -16.56
CA ILE A 142 -1.19 4.44 -16.96
C ILE A 142 -0.11 5.41 -16.49
N TRP A 143 0.90 4.88 -15.81
CA TRP A 143 2.08 5.62 -15.36
C TRP A 143 3.34 4.88 -15.77
N THR A 144 4.40 5.61 -16.13
CA THR A 144 5.69 5.02 -16.53
C THR A 144 6.87 5.71 -15.87
N ALA A 145 7.92 4.96 -15.54
CA ALA A 145 9.22 5.49 -15.11
C ALA A 145 10.36 4.85 -15.91
N PRO A 146 11.47 5.56 -16.20
CA PRO A 146 12.66 4.94 -16.75
C PRO A 146 13.30 3.96 -15.76
N GLY A 147 13.96 2.93 -16.26
CA GLY A 147 14.73 1.97 -15.47
C GLY A 147 16.17 2.39 -15.21
N HIS A 148 16.66 3.44 -15.86
CA HIS A 148 18.05 3.93 -15.76
C HIS A 148 19.08 2.81 -16.03
N GLY A 149 18.78 1.96 -17.02
CA GLY A 149 19.58 0.83 -17.45
C GLY A 149 19.33 -0.47 -16.67
N ALA A 150 18.14 -0.66 -16.10
CA ALA A 150 17.81 -1.78 -15.19
C ALA A 150 18.13 -3.17 -15.77
N ALA A 151 17.88 -3.41 -17.07
CA ALA A 151 18.26 -4.66 -17.73
C ALA A 151 19.79 -4.93 -17.75
N SER A 152 20.61 -3.87 -17.69
CA SER A 152 22.06 -3.92 -17.85
C SER A 152 22.85 -3.86 -16.53
N ASN A 153 22.27 -3.25 -15.49
CA ASN A 153 22.92 -3.03 -14.18
C ASN A 153 22.62 -4.14 -13.14
N GLY A 154 21.94 -5.21 -13.56
CA GLY A 154 21.52 -6.31 -12.68
C GLY A 154 20.13 -6.13 -12.05
N GLY A 155 19.29 -5.23 -12.58
CA GLY A 155 17.92 -4.98 -12.10
C GLY A 155 17.79 -3.84 -11.11
N GLU A 156 18.87 -3.09 -10.85
CA GLU A 156 18.84 -1.92 -9.98
C GLU A 156 18.16 -0.73 -10.66
N VAL A 157 17.55 0.15 -9.88
CA VAL A 157 17.04 1.45 -10.34
C VAL A 157 17.54 2.50 -9.35
N SER A 158 18.32 3.46 -9.84
CA SER A 158 19.03 4.46 -9.02
C SER A 158 18.17 5.66 -8.62
N GLU A 159 17.17 5.99 -9.43
CA GLU A 159 16.23 7.09 -9.24
C GLU A 159 14.90 6.72 -9.93
N TRP A 160 13.79 7.31 -9.48
CA TRP A 160 12.47 7.01 -10.02
C TRP A 160 11.76 8.30 -10.46
N GLN A 161 11.42 8.40 -11.75
CA GLN A 161 10.78 9.57 -12.34
C GLN A 161 9.46 9.16 -13.03
N TRP A 162 8.38 9.09 -12.25
CA TRP A 162 7.07 8.63 -12.72
C TRP A 162 6.29 9.70 -13.49
N THR A 163 5.88 9.36 -14.70
CA THR A 163 5.13 10.20 -15.64
C THR A 163 3.75 9.59 -15.90
N SER A 164 2.69 10.39 -15.75
CA SER A 164 1.31 9.97 -15.99
C SER A 164 0.89 10.15 -17.44
N HIS A 165 0.11 9.22 -17.99
CA HIS A 165 -0.42 9.29 -19.36
C HIS A 165 -1.95 9.46 -19.38
N PRO A 166 -2.54 9.92 -20.52
CA PRO A 166 -3.98 9.99 -20.66
C PRO A 166 -4.68 8.64 -20.39
N PRO A 167 -5.72 8.59 -19.55
CA PRO A 167 -6.33 7.32 -19.16
C PRO A 167 -7.22 6.72 -20.25
N LEU A 168 -7.24 5.40 -20.32
CA LEU A 168 -8.13 4.65 -21.21
C LEU A 168 -9.57 4.68 -20.69
N ASN A 169 -10.53 4.81 -21.61
CA ASN A 169 -11.97 4.72 -21.29
C ASN A 169 -12.46 3.28 -21.01
N THR A 170 -11.64 2.26 -21.28
CA THR A 170 -11.89 0.88 -20.81
C THR A 170 -11.38 0.76 -19.38
N CYS A 171 -12.20 0.22 -18.46
CA CYS A 171 -11.73 -0.21 -17.14
C CYS A 171 -11.13 -1.61 -17.23
N TYR A 172 -9.83 -1.73 -17.03
CA TYR A 172 -9.17 -2.99 -16.75
C TYR A 172 -9.25 -3.28 -15.24
N TYR A 173 -10.44 -3.69 -14.79
CA TYR A 173 -10.68 -4.15 -13.41
C TYR A 173 -9.80 -5.36 -13.10
N ASP A 174 -9.16 -5.39 -11.93
CA ASP A 174 -8.29 -6.47 -11.46
C ASP A 174 -7.31 -6.98 -12.51
N CYS A 175 -6.51 -6.06 -13.05
CA CYS A 175 -5.73 -6.29 -14.25
C CYS A 175 -4.31 -6.79 -14.01
N GLY A 176 -3.79 -7.56 -14.95
CA GLY A 176 -2.42 -8.08 -15.01
C GLY A 176 -1.79 -7.86 -16.37
N LEU A 177 -0.76 -7.03 -16.43
CA LEU A 177 0.04 -6.72 -17.60
C LEU A 177 1.03 -7.85 -17.86
N PHE A 178 1.16 -8.22 -19.11
CA PHE A 178 2.17 -9.13 -19.62
C PHE A 178 2.82 -8.49 -20.85
N ILE A 179 4.14 -8.64 -20.94
CA ILE A 179 4.96 -8.17 -22.06
C ILE A 179 5.57 -9.43 -22.64
N ASP A 180 5.26 -9.69 -23.92
CA ASP A 180 5.60 -10.95 -24.59
C ASP A 180 7.05 -10.95 -25.11
N ASP A 181 7.55 -12.13 -25.47
CA ASP A 181 8.90 -12.32 -26.04
C ASP A 181 9.08 -11.56 -27.37
N ASP A 182 7.96 -11.19 -28.03
CA ASP A 182 7.93 -10.37 -29.25
C ASP A 182 7.70 -8.87 -29.00
N ASP A 183 7.81 -8.43 -27.74
CA ASP A 183 7.59 -7.05 -27.25
C ASP A 183 6.14 -6.54 -27.32
N THR A 184 5.17 -7.41 -27.66
CA THR A 184 3.73 -7.07 -27.57
C THR A 184 3.26 -6.98 -26.12
N MET A 185 2.54 -5.91 -25.80
CA MET A 185 1.93 -5.71 -24.48
C MET A 185 0.46 -6.20 -24.46
N TYR A 186 0.13 -7.04 -23.49
CA TYR A 186 -1.20 -7.58 -23.25
C TYR A 186 -1.65 -7.33 -21.81
N VAL A 187 -2.94 -7.08 -21.59
CA VAL A 187 -3.50 -6.90 -20.23
C VAL A 187 -4.69 -7.84 -20.04
N ALA A 188 -4.54 -8.84 -19.17
CA ALA A 188 -5.65 -9.68 -18.72
C ALA A 188 -6.44 -8.94 -17.64
N TYR A 189 -7.78 -8.94 -17.70
CA TYR A 189 -8.62 -8.18 -16.77
C TYR A 189 -10.07 -8.69 -16.69
N GLY A 190 -10.83 -8.14 -15.74
CA GLY A 190 -12.26 -8.38 -15.56
C GLY A 190 -12.57 -9.42 -14.48
N ASN A 191 -13.86 -9.59 -14.19
CA ASN A 191 -14.35 -10.53 -13.20
C ASN A 191 -15.42 -11.47 -13.77
N THR A 192 -15.46 -12.73 -13.33
CA THR A 192 -16.26 -13.86 -13.88
C THR A 192 -15.91 -14.24 -15.34
N ASN A 193 -15.79 -13.25 -16.22
CA ASN A 193 -15.41 -13.34 -17.63
C ASN A 193 -14.08 -12.62 -17.83
N ILE A 194 -13.00 -13.38 -18.02
CA ILE A 194 -11.66 -12.80 -18.21
C ILE A 194 -11.53 -12.31 -19.66
N GLN A 195 -11.21 -11.03 -19.78
CA GLN A 195 -10.89 -10.34 -21.01
C GLN A 195 -9.38 -10.28 -21.19
N LEU A 196 -8.92 -10.20 -22.44
CA LEU A 196 -7.54 -9.87 -22.78
C LEU A 196 -7.50 -8.70 -23.77
N ALA A 197 -6.95 -7.58 -23.32
CA ALA A 197 -6.59 -6.47 -24.19
C ALA A 197 -5.20 -6.68 -24.81
N GLN A 198 -5.03 -6.24 -26.05
CA GLN A 198 -3.74 -5.98 -26.68
C GLN A 198 -3.56 -4.46 -26.77
N LEU A 199 -2.42 -3.96 -26.31
CA LEU A 199 -2.12 -2.53 -26.33
C LEU A 199 -1.38 -2.14 -27.63
N SER A 200 -1.28 -0.84 -27.89
CA SER A 200 -0.40 -0.27 -28.90
C SER A 200 1.07 -0.46 -28.52
N ARG A 201 1.99 -0.28 -29.49
CA ARG A 201 3.44 -0.50 -29.29
C ARG A 201 4.06 0.39 -28.21
N ASP A 202 3.48 1.55 -27.94
CA ASP A 202 3.89 2.43 -26.83
C ASP A 202 3.33 2.02 -25.45
N GLY A 203 2.34 1.13 -25.42
CA GLY A 203 1.57 0.74 -24.23
C GLY A 203 0.42 1.69 -23.87
N LEU A 204 0.16 2.75 -24.65
CA LEU A 204 -0.68 3.88 -24.24
C LEU A 204 -2.11 3.88 -24.80
N SER A 205 -2.49 2.90 -25.62
CA SER A 205 -3.85 2.74 -26.14
C SER A 205 -4.24 1.27 -26.32
N GLN A 206 -5.54 0.98 -26.44
CA GLN A 206 -6.07 -0.37 -26.69
C GLN A 206 -6.21 -0.61 -28.20
N VAL A 207 -5.48 -1.58 -28.76
CA VAL A 207 -5.63 -2.01 -30.17
C VAL A 207 -6.84 -2.92 -30.34
N ARG A 208 -7.04 -3.87 -29.42
CA ARG A 208 -8.23 -4.72 -29.35
C ARG A 208 -8.42 -5.26 -27.94
N THR A 209 -9.62 -5.77 -27.64
CA THR A 209 -9.89 -6.62 -26.47
C THR A 209 -10.87 -7.73 -26.86
N GLN A 210 -10.79 -8.89 -26.20
CA GLN A 210 -11.74 -9.99 -26.37
C GLN A 210 -11.82 -10.86 -25.12
N GLN A 211 -12.95 -11.54 -24.93
CA GLN A 211 -13.14 -12.47 -23.83
C GLN A 211 -12.40 -13.78 -24.11
N VAL A 212 -11.43 -14.12 -23.26
CA VAL A 212 -10.59 -15.33 -23.41
C VAL A 212 -11.02 -16.47 -22.49
N TYR A 213 -11.79 -16.18 -21.44
CA TYR A 213 -12.37 -17.19 -20.55
C TYR A 213 -13.71 -16.74 -19.93
N SER A 214 -14.55 -17.69 -19.55
CA SER A 214 -15.80 -17.48 -18.81
C SER A 214 -15.94 -18.58 -17.77
N SER A 215 -15.91 -18.22 -16.48
CA SER A 215 -15.77 -19.20 -15.39
C SER A 215 -17.10 -19.71 -14.83
N GLY A 216 -18.21 -19.01 -15.08
CA GLY A 216 -19.50 -19.22 -14.40
C GLY A 216 -19.51 -18.77 -12.93
N ASP A 217 -18.50 -19.17 -12.17
CA ASP A 217 -18.15 -18.65 -10.84
C ASP A 217 -17.55 -17.22 -10.91
N TYR A 218 -17.68 -16.46 -9.83
CA TYR A 218 -17.00 -15.18 -9.69
C TYR A 218 -15.49 -15.39 -9.42
N ILE A 219 -14.66 -14.92 -10.35
CA ILE A 219 -13.20 -14.88 -10.28
C ILE A 219 -12.70 -13.47 -10.54
N GLU A 220 -11.58 -13.06 -9.96
CA GLU A 220 -10.92 -11.75 -10.16
C GLU A 220 -9.38 -11.84 -9.95
N GLY A 221 -8.69 -10.73 -9.70
CA GLY A 221 -7.24 -10.69 -9.42
C GLY A 221 -6.29 -11.17 -10.52
N SER A 222 -6.49 -10.78 -11.80
CA SER A 222 -5.73 -11.37 -12.93
C SER A 222 -4.22 -11.07 -12.88
N ARG A 223 -3.37 -12.10 -13.08
CA ARG A 223 -1.93 -11.96 -13.37
C ARG A 223 -1.53 -12.81 -14.57
N MET A 224 -0.99 -12.18 -15.62
CA MET A 224 -0.63 -12.87 -16.87
C MET A 224 0.88 -13.10 -17.01
N TYR A 225 1.22 -14.27 -17.56
CA TYR A 225 2.59 -14.75 -17.78
C TYR A 225 2.69 -15.60 -19.04
N LYS A 226 3.90 -15.76 -19.56
CA LYS A 226 4.27 -16.82 -20.51
C LYS A 226 5.44 -17.60 -19.92
N ILE A 227 5.29 -18.91 -19.84
CA ILE A 227 6.21 -19.79 -19.13
C ILE A 227 6.41 -21.03 -20.00
N LYS A 228 7.66 -21.24 -20.45
CA LYS A 228 8.09 -22.40 -21.25
C LYS A 228 7.17 -22.63 -22.48
N GLY A 229 6.88 -21.53 -23.19
CA GLY A 229 6.09 -21.51 -24.43
C GLY A 229 4.57 -21.56 -24.29
N SER A 230 4.03 -21.67 -23.07
CA SER A 230 2.57 -21.57 -22.81
C SER A 230 2.22 -20.26 -22.12
N TYR A 231 0.99 -19.77 -22.34
CA TYR A 231 0.43 -18.58 -21.69
C TYR A 231 -0.40 -18.98 -20.48
N TYR A 232 -0.28 -18.22 -19.40
CA TYR A 232 -0.99 -18.44 -18.15
C TYR A 232 -1.66 -17.16 -17.67
N ILE A 233 -2.84 -17.29 -17.09
CA ILE A 233 -3.49 -16.23 -16.31
C ILE A 233 -3.86 -16.83 -14.95
N PHE A 234 -3.25 -16.33 -13.89
CA PHE A 234 -3.62 -16.65 -12.51
C PHE A 234 -4.79 -15.74 -12.12
N VAL A 235 -5.79 -16.32 -11.46
CA VAL A 235 -7.03 -15.63 -11.04
C VAL A 235 -7.49 -16.22 -9.71
N THR A 236 -7.87 -15.35 -8.77
CA THR A 236 -8.47 -15.80 -7.51
C THR A 236 -9.97 -16.05 -7.69
N ARG A 237 -10.51 -17.02 -6.93
CA ARG A 237 -11.93 -16.99 -6.53
C ARG A 237 -11.96 -16.51 -5.07
N PRO A 238 -12.37 -15.25 -4.81
CA PRO A 238 -12.23 -14.63 -3.50
C PRO A 238 -13.01 -15.37 -2.40
N ALA A 239 -12.50 -15.52 -1.18
CA ALA A 239 -11.17 -15.17 -0.66
C ALA A 239 -10.46 -16.44 -0.15
N ASP A 240 -10.55 -17.53 -0.91
CA ASP A 240 -10.07 -18.84 -0.47
C ASP A 240 -9.40 -19.75 -1.52
N THR A 241 -9.44 -19.38 -2.80
CA THR A 241 -9.00 -20.24 -3.90
C THR A 241 -8.15 -19.45 -4.89
N GLU A 242 -7.09 -20.08 -5.39
CA GLU A 242 -6.36 -19.63 -6.58
C GLU A 242 -6.50 -20.63 -7.72
N LEU A 243 -6.81 -20.11 -8.91
CA LEU A 243 -7.03 -20.86 -10.13
C LEU A 243 -6.03 -20.40 -11.19
N VAL A 244 -5.61 -21.33 -12.06
CA VAL A 244 -4.70 -21.06 -13.17
C VAL A 244 -5.42 -21.38 -14.46
N LEU A 245 -5.47 -20.41 -15.35
CA LEU A 245 -5.84 -20.58 -16.75
C LEU A 245 -4.57 -20.86 -17.55
N LYS A 246 -4.57 -21.86 -18.45
CA LYS A 246 -3.46 -22.17 -19.37
C LYS A 246 -3.92 -22.24 -20.83
N SER A 247 -3.11 -21.73 -21.76
CA SER A 247 -3.27 -21.93 -23.21
C SER A 247 -1.93 -21.95 -23.97
N SER A 248 -1.96 -22.36 -25.24
CA SER A 248 -0.85 -22.25 -26.21
C SER A 248 -0.90 -20.97 -27.04
N SER A 249 -1.96 -20.15 -26.88
CA SER A 249 -2.18 -18.87 -27.55
C SER A 249 -2.57 -17.82 -26.50
N PRO A 250 -2.14 -16.56 -26.62
CA PRO A 250 -2.51 -15.53 -25.64
C PRO A 250 -4.03 -15.31 -25.63
N PHE A 251 -4.72 -15.50 -26.76
CA PHE A 251 -6.17 -15.37 -26.86
C PHE A 251 -6.94 -16.68 -26.65
N GLY A 252 -6.30 -17.68 -26.06
CA GLY A 252 -6.94 -18.95 -25.76
C GLY A 252 -7.11 -19.86 -26.99
N PRO A 253 -7.98 -20.88 -26.89
CA PRO A 253 -8.86 -21.17 -25.75
C PRO A 253 -8.08 -21.57 -24.50
N TYR A 254 -8.58 -21.17 -23.32
CA TYR A 254 -7.97 -21.46 -22.03
C TYR A 254 -8.60 -22.68 -21.34
N GLN A 255 -7.75 -23.55 -20.80
CA GLN A 255 -8.12 -24.59 -19.82
C GLN A 255 -7.91 -24.06 -18.40
N ILE A 256 -8.55 -24.66 -17.39
CA ILE A 256 -8.41 -24.26 -15.97
C ILE A 256 -7.96 -25.42 -15.07
N ARG A 257 -7.15 -25.12 -14.05
CA ARG A 257 -6.91 -25.99 -12.88
C ARG A 257 -6.80 -25.15 -11.60
N THR A 258 -7.10 -25.77 -10.45
CA THR A 258 -6.85 -25.18 -9.13
C THR A 258 -5.36 -25.24 -8.79
N LEU A 259 -4.81 -24.16 -8.26
CA LEU A 259 -3.47 -24.12 -7.66
C LEU A 259 -3.54 -24.39 -6.16
N VAL A 260 -4.39 -23.62 -5.45
CA VAL A 260 -4.74 -23.82 -4.04
C VAL A 260 -6.23 -23.57 -3.83
N SER A 261 -6.85 -24.26 -2.88
CA SER A 261 -8.26 -24.08 -2.52
C SER A 261 -8.42 -24.41 -1.04
N ARG A 262 -8.70 -23.38 -0.22
CA ARG A 262 -8.87 -23.46 1.23
C ARG A 262 -7.65 -24.09 1.93
N ILE A 263 -6.45 -23.79 1.42
CA ILE A 263 -5.19 -24.32 1.96
C ILE A 263 -4.95 -23.79 3.39
N ASN A 264 -4.62 -24.69 4.31
CA ASN A 264 -4.36 -24.34 5.69
C ASN A 264 -3.00 -23.65 5.86
N GLY A 265 -2.91 -22.71 6.80
CA GLY A 265 -1.67 -22.02 7.15
C GLY A 265 -1.23 -20.97 6.11
N PRO A 266 -0.01 -20.41 6.26
CA PRO A 266 0.96 -20.68 7.32
C PRO A 266 0.54 -20.07 8.68
N LEU A 267 -0.33 -19.06 8.67
CA LEU A 267 -0.86 -18.38 9.85
C LEU A 267 -2.25 -18.89 10.25
N ALA A 268 -2.57 -18.77 11.54
CA ALA A 268 -3.94 -18.92 12.05
C ALA A 268 -4.66 -17.55 12.04
N ASN A 269 -5.99 -17.57 11.98
CA ASN A 269 -6.85 -16.36 12.06
C ASN A 269 -6.51 -15.26 11.01
N ALA A 270 -6.03 -15.67 9.83
CA ALA A 270 -5.60 -14.78 8.75
C ALA A 270 -6.26 -15.15 7.39
N GLY A 271 -7.45 -15.77 7.41
CA GLY A 271 -8.11 -16.24 6.19
C GLY A 271 -7.35 -17.41 5.53
N PHE A 272 -7.21 -17.35 4.21
CA PHE A 272 -6.49 -18.34 3.39
C PHE A 272 -5.50 -17.63 2.45
N ALA A 273 -4.42 -18.32 2.06
CA ALA A 273 -3.49 -17.80 1.07
C ALA A 273 -4.11 -17.84 -0.34
N HIS A 274 -4.31 -16.66 -0.96
CA HIS A 274 -4.93 -16.49 -2.28
C HIS A 274 -4.41 -15.25 -3.01
N GLN A 275 -4.71 -15.14 -4.31
CA GLN A 275 -4.33 -14.02 -5.18
C GLN A 275 -2.80 -13.80 -5.21
N GLY A 276 -2.36 -12.68 -5.77
CA GLY A 276 -0.94 -12.42 -5.99
C GLY A 276 -0.41 -13.12 -7.22
N GLY A 277 0.87 -13.49 -7.25
CA GLY A 277 1.55 -13.81 -8.49
C GLY A 277 2.73 -14.78 -8.36
N VAL A 278 3.26 -15.17 -9.51
CA VAL A 278 4.37 -16.14 -9.62
C VAL A 278 5.59 -15.52 -10.28
N VAL A 279 6.77 -15.94 -9.82
CA VAL A 279 8.07 -15.44 -10.26
C VAL A 279 9.13 -16.53 -10.15
N ASN A 280 10.17 -16.48 -10.97
CA ASN A 280 11.32 -17.39 -10.86
C ASN A 280 12.58 -16.69 -10.33
N THR A 281 13.41 -17.45 -9.65
CA THR A 281 14.79 -17.10 -9.32
C THR A 281 15.68 -17.15 -10.56
N GLN A 282 16.93 -16.72 -10.39
CA GLN A 282 17.99 -16.81 -11.41
C GLN A 282 18.27 -18.26 -11.86
N ASP A 283 18.03 -19.25 -11.01
CA ASP A 283 18.18 -20.69 -11.29
C ASP A 283 16.85 -21.40 -11.65
N ASP A 284 15.87 -20.64 -12.15
CA ASP A 284 14.54 -21.10 -12.62
C ASP A 284 13.73 -21.92 -11.59
N LYS A 285 13.98 -21.71 -10.29
CA LYS A 285 13.05 -22.17 -9.24
C LYS A 285 11.88 -21.19 -9.19
N TRP A 286 10.67 -21.71 -9.34
CA TRP A 286 9.46 -20.90 -9.31
C TRP A 286 8.92 -20.77 -7.88
N TYR A 287 8.36 -19.61 -7.58
CA TYR A 287 7.71 -19.31 -6.31
C TYR A 287 6.34 -18.68 -6.57
N TYR A 288 5.37 -19.01 -5.73
CA TYR A 288 4.08 -18.34 -5.64
C TYR A 288 4.12 -17.41 -4.42
N VAL A 289 3.88 -16.13 -4.65
CA VAL A 289 3.74 -15.10 -3.62
C VAL A 289 2.27 -14.72 -3.59
N ALA A 290 1.58 -15.16 -2.54
CA ALA A 290 0.18 -14.85 -2.27
C ALA A 290 0.07 -13.84 -1.13
N PHE A 291 -1.15 -13.46 -0.73
CA PHE A 291 -1.37 -12.79 0.56
C PHE A 291 -2.39 -13.53 1.44
N MET A 292 -2.41 -13.17 2.72
CA MET A 292 -3.39 -13.62 3.72
C MET A 292 -4.13 -12.43 4.33
N ASP A 293 -5.41 -12.62 4.64
CA ASP A 293 -6.31 -11.66 5.33
C ASP A 293 -5.99 -11.55 6.83
N SER A 294 -4.78 -11.06 7.17
CA SER A 294 -4.27 -10.87 8.53
C SER A 294 -4.90 -9.68 9.29
N TYR A 295 -6.21 -9.43 9.13
CA TYR A 295 -6.92 -8.39 9.89
C TYR A 295 -6.83 -8.68 11.41
N PRO A 296 -6.67 -7.64 12.26
CA PRO A 296 -6.78 -6.20 11.95
C PRO A 296 -5.53 -5.56 11.32
N GLY A 297 -4.43 -6.31 11.13
CA GLY A 297 -3.18 -5.79 10.55
C GLY A 297 -3.24 -5.42 9.07
N GLY A 298 -4.14 -6.04 8.30
CA GLY A 298 -4.27 -5.85 6.86
C GLY A 298 -4.02 -7.14 6.09
N ARG A 299 -3.68 -7.04 4.80
CA ARG A 299 -3.38 -8.16 3.91
C ARG A 299 -1.87 -8.26 3.69
N ILE A 300 -1.28 -9.40 4.02
CA ILE A 300 0.19 -9.55 4.15
C ILE A 300 0.75 -10.70 3.29
N PRO A 301 1.93 -10.55 2.66
CA PRO A 301 2.46 -11.54 1.72
C PRO A 301 3.02 -12.81 2.38
N VAL A 302 2.77 -13.94 1.72
CA VAL A 302 3.31 -15.27 2.04
C VAL A 302 3.89 -15.90 0.78
N ALA A 303 5.02 -16.61 0.89
CA ALA A 303 5.71 -17.25 -0.23
C ALA A 303 5.82 -18.77 -0.05
N ALA A 304 5.68 -19.52 -1.15
CA ALA A 304 5.91 -20.95 -1.22
C ALA A 304 6.56 -21.35 -2.57
N PRO A 305 7.42 -22.39 -2.62
CA PRO A 305 7.97 -22.89 -3.87
C PRO A 305 6.88 -23.52 -4.76
N LEU A 306 7.09 -23.46 -6.07
CA LEU A 306 6.31 -24.13 -7.09
C LEU A 306 7.13 -25.23 -7.78
N THR A 307 6.51 -26.39 -7.98
CA THR A 307 6.92 -27.39 -8.97
C THR A 307 6.03 -27.32 -10.21
N TRP A 308 6.45 -28.00 -11.27
CA TRP A 308 5.72 -28.08 -12.54
C TRP A 308 5.49 -29.54 -12.93
N THR A 309 4.26 -29.89 -13.30
CA THR A 309 3.94 -31.21 -13.86
C THR A 309 4.53 -31.39 -15.26
N SER A 310 4.58 -32.63 -15.76
CA SER A 310 5.06 -32.93 -17.12
C SER A 310 4.16 -32.36 -18.23
N ASP A 311 2.86 -32.17 -17.98
CA ASP A 311 1.94 -31.41 -18.85
C ASP A 311 1.98 -29.88 -18.59
N GLY A 312 2.93 -29.42 -17.78
CA GLY A 312 3.28 -28.02 -17.57
C GLY A 312 2.25 -27.24 -16.76
N TRP A 313 1.78 -27.77 -15.65
CA TRP A 313 0.93 -27.03 -14.70
C TRP A 313 1.67 -26.79 -13.39
N PRO A 314 1.51 -25.60 -12.77
CA PRO A 314 2.17 -25.28 -11.50
C PRO A 314 1.49 -26.02 -10.34
N GLN A 315 2.27 -26.40 -9.33
CA GLN A 315 1.79 -26.99 -8.08
C GLN A 315 2.55 -26.37 -6.90
N VAL A 316 1.85 -26.00 -5.82
CA VAL A 316 2.49 -25.51 -4.59
C VAL A 316 3.15 -26.67 -3.85
N VAL A 317 4.42 -26.51 -3.49
CA VAL A 317 5.12 -27.43 -2.59
C VAL A 317 4.57 -27.25 -1.18
N THR A 318 3.81 -28.22 -0.68
CA THR A 318 3.16 -28.15 0.63
C THR A 318 3.98 -28.82 1.73
N ASP A 319 3.80 -28.35 2.97
CA ASP A 319 4.26 -29.03 4.18
C ASP A 319 3.06 -29.73 4.82
N GLY A 320 3.06 -31.07 4.85
CA GLY A 320 1.93 -31.87 5.35
C GLY A 320 0.59 -31.59 4.67
N GLY A 321 0.57 -31.15 3.40
CA GLY A 321 -0.63 -30.70 2.69
C GLY A 321 -1.11 -29.28 3.04
N SER A 322 -0.37 -28.56 3.87
CA SER A 322 -0.61 -27.16 4.25
C SER A 322 0.44 -26.23 3.60
N TRP A 323 0.20 -24.92 3.66
CA TRP A 323 1.23 -23.93 3.30
C TRP A 323 2.30 -23.91 4.39
N GLY A 324 3.56 -24.13 3.99
CA GLY A 324 4.68 -24.26 4.92
C GLY A 324 4.94 -22.99 5.72
N LYS A 325 5.05 -23.15 7.05
CA LYS A 325 5.48 -22.07 7.95
C LYS A 325 6.90 -21.60 7.65
N THR A 326 7.72 -22.48 7.11
CA THR A 326 9.11 -22.25 6.71
C THR A 326 9.41 -22.99 5.41
N TYR A 327 10.27 -22.41 4.57
CA TYR A 327 10.81 -23.05 3.37
C TYR A 327 12.29 -22.69 3.19
N PRO A 328 13.07 -23.41 2.36
CA PRO A 328 14.41 -23.00 1.97
C PRO A 328 14.44 -21.58 1.36
N MET A 329 15.49 -20.81 1.65
CA MET A 329 15.70 -19.47 1.08
C MET A 329 15.66 -19.53 -0.47
N PRO A 330 14.89 -18.66 -1.14
CA PRO A 330 14.82 -18.64 -2.60
C PRO A 330 16.16 -18.32 -3.28
N VAL A 331 16.89 -17.32 -2.75
CA VAL A 331 18.21 -16.92 -3.25
C VAL A 331 19.18 -16.74 -2.09
N GLN A 332 20.43 -17.19 -2.27
CA GLN A 332 21.51 -16.99 -1.29
C GLN A 332 22.36 -15.77 -1.67
N THR A 333 21.95 -14.59 -1.22
CA THR A 333 22.59 -13.30 -1.55
C THR A 333 23.41 -12.71 -0.40
N ASN A 334 24.33 -11.79 -0.73
CA ASN A 334 25.00 -10.88 0.21
C ASN A 334 24.47 -9.43 0.12
N LYS A 335 23.70 -9.09 -0.92
CA LYS A 335 22.98 -7.82 -1.00
C LYS A 335 21.99 -7.73 0.15
N LYS A 336 21.72 -6.51 0.62
CA LYS A 336 20.79 -6.24 1.73
C LYS A 336 19.87 -5.09 1.35
N VAL A 337 18.66 -5.17 1.88
CA VAL A 337 17.66 -4.11 1.87
C VAL A 337 17.67 -3.36 3.22
N ALA A 338 17.04 -2.20 3.29
CA ALA A 338 16.75 -1.49 4.53
C ALA A 338 15.92 -2.35 5.49
N SER A 339 15.93 -2.00 6.79
CA SER A 339 15.06 -2.66 7.77
C SER A 339 13.77 -1.86 7.93
N PRO A 340 12.58 -2.49 7.89
CA PRO A 340 11.31 -1.78 8.11
C PRO A 340 11.17 -1.25 9.55
N VAL A 341 11.97 -1.76 10.51
CA VAL A 341 12.04 -1.22 11.87
C VAL A 341 13.20 -0.23 12.01
N GLY A 342 12.87 1.00 12.40
CA GLY A 342 13.86 2.07 12.56
C GLY A 342 13.33 3.28 13.30
N THR A 343 14.01 4.41 13.11
CA THR A 343 13.55 5.75 13.50
C THR A 343 13.73 6.63 12.28
N ASP A 344 12.63 7.13 11.72
CA ASP A 344 12.72 8.24 10.78
C ASP A 344 12.89 9.54 11.56
N GLU A 345 13.83 10.36 11.10
CA GLU A 345 14.13 11.69 11.61
C GLU A 345 13.60 12.79 10.66
N PHE A 346 12.90 12.40 9.60
CA PHE A 346 12.42 13.26 8.50
C PHE A 346 13.56 14.12 7.94
N LYS A 347 14.67 13.47 7.57
CA LYS A 347 15.89 14.08 7.02
C LYS A 347 15.94 13.92 5.50
N GLY A 348 16.53 14.90 4.82
CA GLY A 348 16.61 14.95 3.36
C GLY A 348 15.60 15.93 2.75
N ALA A 349 15.27 15.70 1.48
CA ALA A 349 14.41 16.58 0.67
C ALA A 349 12.99 16.02 0.43
N SER A 350 12.74 14.76 0.79
CA SER A 350 11.46 14.07 0.61
C SER A 350 11.17 13.18 1.83
N LEU A 351 9.90 12.78 1.99
CA LEU A 351 9.56 11.66 2.86
C LEU A 351 10.19 10.36 2.35
N SER A 352 10.39 9.39 3.23
CA SER A 352 10.76 8.02 2.87
C SER A 352 9.56 7.23 2.34
N GLN A 353 9.80 6.06 1.74
CA GLN A 353 8.79 5.31 0.95
C GLN A 353 7.82 4.49 1.82
N GLU A 354 7.95 4.52 3.14
CA GLU A 354 7.03 3.91 4.10
C GLU A 354 5.82 4.81 4.42
N TRP A 355 5.90 6.10 4.06
CA TRP A 355 4.92 7.12 4.40
C TRP A 355 3.92 7.41 3.27
N GLU A 356 2.64 7.36 3.59
CA GLU A 356 1.54 7.75 2.68
C GLU A 356 0.51 8.61 3.42
N TRP A 357 0.14 9.75 2.85
CA TRP A 357 -0.97 10.60 3.28
C TRP A 357 -2.31 9.90 3.12
N ASN A 358 -3.26 10.16 4.02
CA ASN A 358 -4.67 9.93 3.77
C ASN A 358 -5.18 10.99 2.78
N HIS A 359 -5.54 10.57 1.55
CA HIS A 359 -5.83 11.43 0.40
C HIS A 359 -4.61 12.27 -0.05
N ASN A 360 -4.70 12.99 -1.18
CA ASN A 360 -3.62 13.88 -1.63
C ASN A 360 -3.40 15.00 -0.60
N PRO A 361 -2.13 15.32 -0.25
CA PRO A 361 -1.83 16.40 0.69
C PRO A 361 -2.06 17.80 0.10
N ASP A 362 -2.34 18.76 0.97
CA ASP A 362 -2.09 20.17 0.71
C ASP A 362 -0.58 20.44 0.84
N ASN A 363 0.11 20.40 -0.29
CA ASN A 363 1.55 20.68 -0.42
C ASN A 363 1.94 22.13 -0.04
N THR A 364 0.98 23.02 0.27
CA THR A 364 1.25 24.35 0.83
C THR A 364 1.15 24.39 2.37
N LYS A 365 0.92 23.24 3.02
CA LYS A 365 0.65 23.09 4.47
C LYS A 365 1.52 22.04 5.17
N TRP A 366 2.49 21.46 4.49
CA TRP A 366 3.53 20.64 5.10
C TRP A 366 4.89 20.91 4.46
N TRP A 367 5.98 20.71 5.21
CA TRP A 367 7.34 20.70 4.67
C TRP A 367 8.28 19.96 5.63
N LEU A 368 9.43 19.53 5.14
CA LEU A 368 10.52 19.07 5.99
C LEU A 368 11.34 20.28 6.45
N ALA A 369 11.80 20.28 7.70
CA ALA A 369 12.64 21.37 8.23
C ALA A 369 14.01 21.49 7.52
N GLY A 370 14.45 20.41 6.88
CA GLY A 370 15.69 20.36 6.08
C GLY A 370 16.97 20.30 6.90
N GLY A 371 18.09 20.30 6.18
CA GLY A 371 19.44 20.27 6.77
C GLY A 371 19.70 19.06 7.68
N GLY A 372 20.61 19.23 8.63
CA GLY A 372 20.95 18.21 9.63
C GLY A 372 19.96 18.11 10.80
N GLU A 373 19.06 19.09 10.96
CA GLU A 373 18.10 19.14 12.08
C GLU A 373 16.96 18.14 11.94
N GLY A 374 16.50 17.86 10.72
CA GLY A 374 15.35 16.99 10.46
C GLY A 374 14.02 17.48 11.05
N GLY A 375 12.99 16.66 10.86
CA GLY A 375 11.64 16.84 11.37
C GLY A 375 10.63 17.33 10.31
N LEU A 376 9.43 16.75 10.35
CA LEU A 376 8.27 17.08 9.52
C LEU A 376 7.45 18.18 10.19
N ILE A 377 7.15 19.26 9.49
CA ILE A 377 6.29 20.34 9.97
C ILE A 377 4.92 20.22 9.31
N LEU A 378 3.86 20.15 10.12
CA LEU A 378 2.47 20.15 9.69
C LEU A 378 1.79 21.44 10.14
N GLN A 379 1.47 22.32 9.19
CA GLN A 379 0.56 23.44 9.41
C GLN A 379 -0.88 22.95 9.25
N THR A 380 -1.82 23.50 10.02
CA THR A 380 -3.25 23.16 9.90
C THR A 380 -3.74 23.38 8.47
N ALA A 381 -4.16 22.31 7.77
CA ALA A 381 -4.68 22.42 6.41
C ALA A 381 -6.17 22.82 6.37
N ASP A 382 -6.96 22.32 7.34
CA ASP A 382 -8.41 22.46 7.36
C ASP A 382 -8.94 22.98 8.71
N VAL A 383 -10.09 23.67 8.66
CA VAL A 383 -10.91 24.01 9.83
C VAL A 383 -12.03 22.97 9.93
N THR A 384 -11.85 21.98 10.80
CA THR A 384 -12.76 20.84 10.96
C THR A 384 -12.81 20.36 12.40
N THR A 385 -13.91 19.71 12.78
CA THR A 385 -14.02 18.95 14.04
C THR A 385 -13.87 17.45 13.84
N ASP A 386 -13.66 17.02 12.59
CA ASP A 386 -13.62 15.64 12.11
C ASP A 386 -12.25 15.30 11.54
N LEU A 387 -11.59 14.27 12.08
CA LEU A 387 -10.28 13.82 11.61
C LEU A 387 -10.35 13.19 10.21
N PHE A 388 -11.47 12.59 9.83
CA PHE A 388 -11.64 11.99 8.50
C PHE A 388 -11.81 13.04 7.39
N ALA A 389 -12.09 14.30 7.75
CA ALA A 389 -12.14 15.43 6.85
C ALA A 389 -10.88 16.34 6.94
N ALA A 390 -9.81 15.87 7.61
CA ALA A 390 -8.57 16.62 7.75
C ALA A 390 -7.49 16.14 6.76
N ARG A 391 -7.14 17.01 5.81
CA ARG A 391 -5.96 16.84 4.94
C ARG A 391 -4.67 16.86 5.78
N ASN A 392 -3.58 16.40 5.18
CA ASN A 392 -2.26 16.30 5.80
C ASN A 392 -2.24 15.40 7.07
N THR A 393 -3.10 14.38 7.10
CA THR A 393 -2.92 13.22 7.98
C THR A 393 -1.95 12.26 7.31
N LEU A 394 -0.69 12.23 7.74
CA LEU A 394 0.34 11.32 7.21
C LEU A 394 0.25 9.95 7.91
N THR A 395 0.42 8.84 7.19
CA THR A 395 0.25 7.49 7.74
C THR A 395 1.39 6.54 7.39
N HIS A 396 1.60 5.54 8.25
CA HIS A 396 2.60 4.47 8.12
C HIS A 396 1.94 3.13 8.44
N ARG A 397 2.34 2.06 7.74
CA ARG A 397 1.85 0.70 8.01
C ARG A 397 2.24 0.23 9.42
N ILE A 398 1.42 -0.60 10.06
CA ILE A 398 1.76 -1.21 11.35
C ILE A 398 2.49 -2.53 11.09
N ILE A 399 3.67 -2.68 11.67
CA ILE A 399 4.50 -3.88 11.57
C ILE A 399 3.98 -4.93 12.56
N GLY A 400 3.71 -6.14 12.09
CA GLY A 400 3.12 -7.21 12.89
C GLY A 400 4.13 -8.14 13.61
N PRO A 401 3.65 -8.98 14.54
CA PRO A 401 2.26 -9.03 15.03
C PRO A 401 1.93 -7.90 16.01
N LYS A 402 2.93 -7.28 16.64
CA LYS A 402 2.77 -6.18 17.59
C LYS A 402 3.93 -5.21 17.45
N SER A 403 3.65 -3.91 17.43
CA SER A 403 4.66 -2.86 17.33
C SER A 403 4.24 -1.60 18.12
N THR A 404 5.07 -0.57 18.10
CA THR A 404 4.83 0.66 18.89
C THR A 404 5.36 1.89 18.17
N GLY A 405 4.46 2.65 17.55
CA GLY A 405 4.78 3.98 17.04
C GLY A 405 5.00 4.95 18.20
N THR A 406 6.11 5.68 18.19
CA THR A 406 6.40 6.76 19.16
C THR A 406 6.79 8.01 18.39
N PHE A 407 6.08 9.11 18.63
CA PHE A 407 6.18 10.36 17.88
C PHE A 407 6.54 11.48 18.84
N ARG A 408 7.61 12.23 18.56
CA ARG A 408 7.99 13.45 19.30
C ARG A 408 7.38 14.66 18.62
N LEU A 409 6.66 15.49 19.36
CA LEU A 409 6.00 16.70 18.87
C LEU A 409 6.50 17.93 19.64
N ASP A 410 6.96 18.94 18.90
CA ASP A 410 6.96 20.33 19.35
C ASP A 410 5.59 20.94 19.00
N VAL A 411 4.92 21.46 20.03
CA VAL A 411 3.57 22.05 19.97
C VAL A 411 3.54 23.54 20.29
N SER A 412 4.70 24.19 20.34
CA SER A 412 4.87 25.60 20.72
C SER A 412 4.08 26.56 19.83
N LYS A 413 3.93 26.23 18.54
CA LYS A 413 3.24 27.03 17.53
C LYS A 413 1.77 26.66 17.29
N MET A 414 1.18 25.76 18.08
CA MET A 414 -0.27 25.49 18.04
C MET A 414 -1.07 26.73 18.44
N LYS A 415 -2.13 27.06 17.70
CA LYS A 415 -3.06 28.17 17.95
C LYS A 415 -4.36 27.70 18.60
N ASP A 416 -5.18 28.65 19.02
CA ASP A 416 -6.48 28.37 19.65
C ASP A 416 -7.40 27.60 18.69
N GLY A 417 -7.81 26.41 19.12
CA GLY A 417 -8.62 25.47 18.37
C GLY A 417 -7.84 24.34 17.70
N ASP A 418 -6.50 24.34 17.74
CA ASP A 418 -5.70 23.30 17.08
C ASP A 418 -5.75 21.95 17.79
N ARG A 419 -5.67 20.88 16.99
CA ARG A 419 -5.65 19.48 17.41
C ARG A 419 -4.58 18.73 16.61
N ALA A 420 -3.53 18.29 17.30
CA ALA A 420 -2.41 17.57 16.67
C ALA A 420 -2.00 16.36 17.51
N GLY A 421 -1.65 15.24 16.88
CA GLY A 421 -1.42 14.00 17.64
C GLY A 421 -0.97 12.78 16.86
N ALA A 422 -1.05 11.64 17.53
CA ALA A 422 -0.75 10.31 17.00
C ALA A 422 -2.03 9.44 17.03
N ALA A 423 -2.47 9.02 15.85
CA ALA A 423 -3.66 8.21 15.63
C ALA A 423 -3.31 6.74 15.37
N LEU A 424 -4.25 5.87 15.74
CA LEU A 424 -4.44 4.56 15.16
C LEU A 424 -5.56 4.70 14.11
N PHE A 425 -5.17 4.83 12.84
CA PHE A 425 -6.03 5.31 11.76
C PHE A 425 -6.64 4.17 10.94
N ARG A 426 -7.98 4.19 10.79
CA ARG A 426 -8.81 3.31 9.96
C ARG A 426 -10.29 3.77 10.00
N ASP A 427 -11.19 3.02 9.37
CA ASP A 427 -12.66 3.12 9.48
C ASP A 427 -13.17 3.31 10.92
N ARG A 428 -12.59 2.58 11.88
CA ARG A 428 -12.86 2.71 13.31
C ARG A 428 -11.57 3.09 14.04
N ALA A 429 -11.40 4.36 14.37
CA ALA A 429 -10.13 4.95 14.84
C ALA A 429 -10.15 5.45 16.29
N ALA A 430 -8.95 5.72 16.80
CA ALA A 430 -8.68 6.41 18.06
C ALA A 430 -7.35 7.18 17.96
N TYR A 431 -7.15 8.19 18.81
CA TYR A 431 -5.88 8.91 18.90
C TYR A 431 -5.53 9.34 20.32
N ILE A 432 -4.25 9.65 20.52
CA ILE A 432 -3.77 10.53 21.59
C ILE A 432 -3.22 11.81 20.96
N ALA A 433 -3.56 12.96 21.52
CA ALA A 433 -3.28 14.26 20.91
C ALA A 433 -3.07 15.35 21.96
N VAL A 434 -2.49 16.46 21.51
CA VAL A 434 -2.61 17.76 22.17
C VAL A 434 -3.80 18.50 21.56
N TRP A 435 -4.67 19.04 22.40
CA TRP A 435 -5.68 20.04 22.04
C TRP A 435 -5.27 21.39 22.64
N LYS A 436 -5.38 22.47 21.86
CA LYS A 436 -5.01 23.84 22.28
C LYS A 436 -6.27 24.70 22.42
N ASP A 437 -6.81 24.77 23.63
CA ASP A 437 -7.98 25.59 23.97
C ASP A 437 -7.53 26.92 24.57
N GLY A 438 -7.58 27.99 23.76
CA GLY A 438 -7.02 29.29 24.10
C GLY A 438 -5.52 29.18 24.40
N ASN A 439 -5.14 29.56 25.61
CA ASN A 439 -3.76 29.45 26.09
C ASN A 439 -3.40 28.05 26.61
N ALA A 440 -4.37 27.16 26.86
CA ALA A 440 -4.13 25.87 27.49
C ALA A 440 -3.91 24.74 26.45
N ALA A 441 -2.69 24.19 26.42
CA ALA A 441 -2.42 22.94 25.72
C ALA A 441 -2.69 21.75 26.67
N LYS A 442 -3.50 20.78 26.25
CA LYS A 442 -3.88 19.61 27.06
C LYS A 442 -3.68 18.33 26.28
N ILE A 443 -3.13 17.29 26.93
CA ILE A 443 -3.09 15.95 26.34
C ILE A 443 -4.48 15.30 26.50
N VAL A 444 -5.01 14.70 25.44
CA VAL A 444 -6.28 13.97 25.44
C VAL A 444 -6.15 12.64 24.71
N MET A 445 -6.93 11.64 25.13
CA MET A 445 -7.17 10.41 24.37
C MET A 445 -8.62 10.42 23.88
N VAL A 446 -8.79 10.21 22.57
CA VAL A 446 -10.09 10.22 21.89
C VAL A 446 -10.31 8.85 21.24
N ASN A 447 -11.49 8.27 21.48
CA ASN A 447 -11.93 7.03 20.86
C ASN A 447 -13.20 7.27 20.01
N ASN A 448 -13.78 6.18 19.50
CA ASN A 448 -15.10 6.22 18.84
C ASN A 448 -15.14 7.16 17.61
N LEU A 449 -14.03 7.29 16.88
CA LEU A 449 -13.99 7.91 15.55
C LEU A 449 -14.45 6.86 14.56
N ASN A 450 -15.62 7.05 13.94
CA ASN A 450 -16.26 6.01 13.13
C ASN A 450 -16.68 6.55 11.76
N ILE A 451 -16.30 5.82 10.71
CA ILE A 451 -16.88 5.88 9.37
C ILE A 451 -17.90 4.74 9.22
N ALA A 452 -19.02 4.97 8.52
CA ALA A 452 -19.97 3.91 8.16
C ALA A 452 -19.43 3.01 7.05
N GLU A 453 -19.52 1.68 7.23
CA GLU A 453 -19.23 0.73 6.15
C GLU A 453 -20.21 0.93 4.97
N GLY A 454 -19.67 1.01 3.75
CA GLY A 454 -20.46 1.05 2.51
C GLY A 454 -20.78 2.46 2.00
N THR A 455 -21.23 3.40 2.85
CA THR A 455 -21.34 4.82 2.45
C THR A 455 -20.01 5.57 2.61
N TRP A 456 -19.17 5.11 3.55
CA TRP A 456 -17.91 5.71 3.94
C TRP A 456 -18.00 7.13 4.52
N GLU A 457 -19.19 7.53 4.99
CA GLU A 457 -19.43 8.80 5.67
C GLU A 457 -19.10 8.73 7.18
N THR A 458 -18.62 9.82 7.76
CA THR A 458 -18.39 9.90 9.22
C THR A 458 -19.70 9.78 10.00
N THR A 459 -19.82 8.74 10.83
CA THR A 459 -20.93 8.58 11.79
C THR A 459 -20.58 9.06 13.19
N SER A 460 -19.29 9.18 13.52
CA SER A 460 -18.85 9.77 14.79
C SER A 460 -17.48 10.45 14.65
N LYS A 461 -17.42 11.71 15.10
CA LYS A 461 -16.20 12.55 15.14
C LYS A 461 -15.34 12.31 16.38
N GLY A 462 -15.61 11.23 17.10
CA GLY A 462 -14.89 10.82 18.31
C GLY A 462 -15.46 11.37 19.61
N THR A 463 -14.97 10.82 20.72
CA THR A 463 -15.32 11.22 22.09
C THR A 463 -14.05 11.23 22.94
N VAL A 464 -13.86 12.27 23.76
CA VAL A 464 -12.73 12.34 24.71
C VAL A 464 -12.96 11.28 25.80
N ALA A 465 -12.17 10.22 25.76
CA ALA A 465 -12.27 9.08 26.68
C ALA A 465 -11.37 9.25 27.92
N ALA A 466 -10.34 10.09 27.83
CA ALA A 466 -9.59 10.59 28.98
C ALA A 466 -8.87 11.90 28.67
N THR A 467 -8.69 12.73 29.69
CA THR A 467 -7.90 13.97 29.66
C THR A 467 -6.68 13.79 30.56
N GLY A 468 -5.51 14.06 30.01
CA GLY A 468 -4.23 14.07 30.72
C GLY A 468 -3.89 15.45 31.29
N PRO A 469 -2.60 15.73 31.57
CA PRO A 469 -2.19 17.01 32.12
C PRO A 469 -2.40 18.17 31.12
N THR A 470 -2.54 19.37 31.67
CA THR A 470 -2.22 20.61 30.93
C THR A 470 -0.70 20.73 30.87
N ILE A 471 -0.17 20.99 29.69
CA ILE A 471 1.27 20.99 29.38
C ILE A 471 1.75 22.40 29.05
N ASN A 472 3.03 22.68 29.33
CA ASN A 472 3.69 23.86 28.78
C ASN A 472 3.94 23.63 27.28
N ALA A 473 3.41 24.51 26.43
CA ALA A 473 3.56 24.39 24.98
C ALA A 473 5.02 24.57 24.51
N ALA A 474 5.90 25.14 25.32
CA ALA A 474 7.32 25.34 24.99
C ALA A 474 8.22 24.11 25.27
N GLY A 475 7.64 22.92 25.49
CA GLY A 475 8.38 21.67 25.68
C GLY A 475 7.93 20.58 24.71
N ASP A 476 8.81 19.61 24.46
CA ASP A 476 8.51 18.40 23.69
C ASP A 476 7.50 17.50 24.40
N ILE A 477 6.64 16.84 23.62
CA ILE A 477 5.79 15.74 24.07
C ILE A 477 6.00 14.53 23.17
N TRP A 478 6.18 13.35 23.79
CA TRP A 478 6.20 12.08 23.09
C TRP A 478 4.84 11.42 23.20
N LEU A 479 4.23 11.12 22.06
CA LEU A 479 2.95 10.42 21.94
C LEU A 479 3.20 9.01 21.40
N ARG A 480 2.62 7.99 22.05
CA ARG A 480 2.90 6.58 21.77
C ARG A 480 1.62 5.78 21.55
N VAL A 481 1.63 5.01 20.46
CA VAL A 481 0.56 4.10 20.04
C VAL A 481 1.12 2.68 20.01
N GLN A 482 0.77 1.87 21.00
CA GLN A 482 1.18 0.46 21.08
C GLN A 482 0.05 -0.41 20.52
N ALA A 483 0.29 -1.04 19.37
CA ALA A 483 -0.73 -1.75 18.60
C ALA A 483 -0.50 -3.27 18.64
N ASP A 484 -1.58 -4.01 18.85
CA ASP A 484 -1.63 -5.46 18.66
C ASP A 484 -2.42 -5.75 17.38
N ILE A 485 -1.72 -6.18 16.33
CA ILE A 485 -2.30 -6.60 15.05
C ILE A 485 -2.14 -8.11 14.81
N THR A 486 -1.96 -8.88 15.89
CA THR A 486 -1.96 -10.36 15.81
C THR A 486 -3.25 -10.80 15.11
N PRO A 487 -3.21 -11.63 14.05
CA PRO A 487 -4.38 -11.97 13.25
C PRO A 487 -5.58 -12.42 14.09
N ALA A 488 -6.75 -11.89 13.75
CA ALA A 488 -8.02 -12.15 14.41
C ALA A 488 -9.18 -12.27 13.41
N PHE A 489 -8.87 -12.39 12.11
CA PHE A 489 -9.87 -12.55 11.07
C PHE A 489 -10.70 -13.82 11.29
N GLY A 490 -12.01 -13.71 11.08
CA GLY A 490 -12.99 -14.74 11.43
C GLY A 490 -13.25 -14.93 12.94
N SER A 491 -12.58 -14.18 13.82
CA SER A 491 -12.80 -14.23 15.28
C SER A 491 -13.70 -13.11 15.77
N SER A 492 -14.49 -13.40 16.81
CA SER A 492 -15.20 -12.40 17.61
C SER A 492 -14.28 -11.67 18.62
N GLN A 493 -13.05 -12.15 18.82
CA GLN A 493 -12.06 -11.46 19.64
C GLN A 493 -11.41 -10.32 18.84
N GLU A 494 -11.77 -9.09 19.16
CA GLU A 494 -11.06 -7.90 18.68
C GLU A 494 -9.69 -7.76 19.41
N ARG A 495 -8.67 -7.28 18.69
CA ARG A 495 -7.39 -6.89 19.31
C ARG A 495 -7.49 -5.50 19.95
N THR A 496 -6.51 -5.11 20.77
CA THR A 496 -6.53 -3.81 21.46
C THR A 496 -5.25 -3.02 21.31
N THR A 497 -5.39 -1.73 21.01
CA THR A 497 -4.31 -0.73 21.10
C THR A 497 -4.31 -0.02 22.46
N ARG A 498 -3.13 0.40 22.90
CA ARG A 498 -2.91 1.28 24.06
C ARG A 498 -2.25 2.59 23.64
N PHE A 499 -2.65 3.67 24.30
CA PHE A 499 -2.13 5.02 24.09
C PHE A 499 -1.42 5.51 25.35
N SER A 500 -0.26 6.14 25.18
CA SER A 500 0.52 6.71 26.27
C SER A 500 1.26 7.98 25.84
N TYR A 501 1.62 8.82 26.81
CA TYR A 501 2.39 10.03 26.58
C TYR A 501 3.60 10.12 27.53
N SER A 502 4.60 10.90 27.16
CA SER A 502 5.75 11.28 27.98
C SER A 502 6.07 12.76 27.76
N THR A 503 6.57 13.42 28.80
CA THR A 503 7.06 14.82 28.78
C THR A 503 8.55 14.92 29.12
N ASP A 504 9.26 13.78 29.10
CA ASP A 504 10.65 13.59 29.53
C ASP A 504 11.43 12.65 28.57
N GLY A 505 10.82 12.26 27.45
CA GLY A 505 11.35 11.31 26.47
C GLY A 505 11.52 9.87 26.94
N THR A 506 11.16 9.54 28.19
CA THR A 506 11.53 8.27 28.85
C THR A 506 10.41 7.62 29.66
N THR A 507 9.67 8.36 30.49
CA THR A 507 8.61 7.83 31.36
C THR A 507 7.24 7.97 30.69
N PHE A 508 6.68 6.85 30.20
CA PHE A 508 5.40 6.84 29.48
C PHE A 508 4.22 6.51 30.39
N THR A 509 3.29 7.46 30.51
CA THR A 509 2.02 7.31 31.24
C THR A 509 0.91 6.90 30.28
N ASN A 510 0.21 5.80 30.57
CA ASN A 510 -0.98 5.38 29.81
C ASN A 510 -2.13 6.39 29.98
N LEU A 511 -2.83 6.70 28.90
CA LEU A 511 -4.00 7.59 28.91
C LEU A 511 -5.18 6.95 28.19
N GLY A 512 -6.32 6.86 28.88
CA GLY A 512 -7.57 6.31 28.34
C GLY A 512 -7.69 4.77 28.41
N PRO A 513 -8.84 4.24 27.97
CA PRO A 513 -9.12 2.80 27.97
C PRO A 513 -8.32 2.05 26.89
N ALA A 514 -8.47 0.73 26.85
CA ALA A 514 -8.10 -0.04 25.67
C ALA A 514 -8.96 0.40 24.49
N PHE A 515 -8.34 0.66 23.33
CA PHE A 515 -9.10 0.81 22.09
C PHE A 515 -9.19 -0.54 21.38
N ALA A 516 -10.39 -1.11 21.28
CA ALA A 516 -10.62 -2.33 20.53
C ALA A 516 -10.61 -2.07 19.03
N MET A 517 -10.02 -2.97 18.25
CA MET A 517 -9.72 -2.82 16.83
C MET A 517 -10.66 -3.68 15.97
N SER A 518 -11.20 -3.09 14.90
CA SER A 518 -12.15 -3.75 14.00
C SER A 518 -11.50 -4.92 13.24
N ASN A 519 -12.09 -6.11 13.35
CA ASN A 519 -11.72 -7.28 12.54
C ASN A 519 -12.35 -7.24 11.12
N SER A 520 -13.07 -6.17 10.74
CA SER A 520 -13.75 -6.08 9.44
C SER A 520 -12.77 -5.86 8.29
N TRP A 521 -13.00 -6.59 7.18
CA TRP A 521 -12.25 -6.46 5.93
C TRP A 521 -12.75 -5.33 5.02
N LYS A 522 -13.93 -4.73 5.26
CA LYS A 522 -14.60 -3.90 4.24
C LYS A 522 -13.90 -2.59 3.89
N TYR A 523 -13.05 -2.08 4.78
CA TYR A 523 -12.18 -0.93 4.51
C TYR A 523 -10.91 -1.31 3.71
N PHE A 524 -10.67 -2.61 3.52
CA PHE A 524 -9.55 -3.31 2.88
C PHE A 524 -8.15 -3.03 3.43
N THR A 525 -7.79 -1.77 3.66
CA THR A 525 -6.53 -1.41 4.32
C THR A 525 -6.53 -1.96 5.75
N GLY A 526 -5.37 -2.36 6.25
CA GLY A 526 -5.11 -2.61 7.66
C GLY A 526 -5.22 -1.35 8.52
N TYR A 527 -5.01 -1.50 9.82
CA TYR A 527 -4.77 -0.35 10.70
C TYR A 527 -3.40 0.28 10.41
N ARG A 528 -3.34 1.61 10.43
CA ARG A 528 -2.11 2.39 10.27
C ARG A 528 -1.79 3.21 11.51
N TYR A 529 -0.53 3.52 11.72
CA TYR A 529 -0.16 4.69 12.53
C TYR A 529 -0.41 5.95 11.70
N GLY A 530 -0.88 7.02 12.34
CA GLY A 530 -1.08 8.31 11.68
C GLY A 530 -0.60 9.48 12.52
N VAL A 531 -0.11 10.53 11.88
CA VAL A 531 0.21 11.83 12.48
C VAL A 531 -0.58 12.94 11.76
N PHE A 532 -1.10 13.91 12.50
CA PHE A 532 -2.06 14.89 11.97
C PHE A 532 -1.98 16.24 12.67
N ASN A 533 -2.43 17.30 11.99
CA ASN A 533 -2.74 18.60 12.59
C ASN A 533 -3.92 19.28 11.88
N HIS A 534 -4.98 19.63 12.61
CA HIS A 534 -6.10 20.42 12.09
C HIS A 534 -6.60 21.46 13.09
N ALA A 535 -7.19 22.55 12.57
CA ALA A 535 -7.81 23.58 13.38
C ALA A 535 -9.30 23.29 13.59
N THR A 536 -9.87 23.73 14.70
CA THR A 536 -11.35 23.79 14.90
C THR A 536 -11.91 25.20 14.79
N LYS A 537 -11.06 26.23 14.69
CA LYS A 537 -11.44 27.66 14.68
C LYS A 537 -10.90 28.42 13.48
N SER A 538 -9.57 28.46 13.30
CA SER A 538 -8.92 29.20 12.21
C SER A 538 -7.56 28.60 11.86
N LEU A 539 -7.15 28.73 10.60
CA LEU A 539 -5.89 28.15 10.10
C LEU A 539 -4.64 28.92 10.56
N GLY A 540 -3.51 28.24 10.46
CA GLY A 540 -2.17 28.83 10.50
C GLY A 540 -1.41 28.59 11.81
N GLY A 541 -1.87 27.66 12.65
CA GLY A 541 -1.01 27.04 13.67
C GLY A 541 -0.28 25.85 13.08
N GLU A 542 0.82 25.44 13.71
CA GLU A 542 1.67 24.35 13.20
C GLU A 542 2.33 23.56 14.34
N VAL A 543 2.78 22.35 14.02
CA VAL A 543 3.55 21.46 14.90
C VAL A 543 4.75 20.89 14.13
N LYS A 544 5.86 20.61 14.84
CA LYS A 544 7.01 19.89 14.29
C LYS A 544 7.06 18.49 14.90
N TYR A 545 6.90 17.47 14.07
CA TYR A 545 7.24 16.08 14.40
C TYR A 545 8.76 15.95 14.28
N ALA A 546 9.45 15.91 15.42
CA ALA A 546 10.89 16.09 15.52
C ALA A 546 11.64 14.75 15.67
N PRO A 547 12.95 14.69 15.33
CA PRO A 547 13.78 13.49 15.55
C PRO A 547 13.77 13.03 17.01
N SER A 548 13.80 11.71 17.24
CA SER A 548 13.93 11.16 18.59
C SER A 548 15.36 11.28 19.10
N THR A 549 15.62 12.24 20.00
CA THR A 549 16.93 12.37 20.68
C THR A 549 17.11 11.41 21.85
N SER A 550 16.13 10.53 22.15
CA SER A 550 16.28 9.51 23.18
C SER A 550 17.16 8.36 22.67
N PRO A 551 18.32 8.07 23.29
CA PRO A 551 19.03 6.81 23.03
C PRO A 551 18.18 5.63 23.50
N HIS A 552 18.36 4.49 22.83
CA HIS A 552 17.64 3.23 23.03
C HIS A 552 16.16 3.22 22.60
N ASN A 553 15.88 2.64 21.43
CA ASN A 553 14.71 1.77 21.29
C ASN A 553 14.87 0.64 20.25
N SER A 554 16.07 0.06 20.16
CA SER A 554 16.35 -1.12 19.33
C SER A 554 15.94 -2.43 20.04
N HIS A 555 14.66 -2.59 20.37
CA HIS A 555 14.12 -3.87 20.84
C HIS A 555 13.69 -4.73 19.64
N GLN A 556 14.58 -5.61 19.19
CA GLN A 556 14.18 -6.73 18.33
C GLN A 556 13.14 -7.60 19.06
N PRO A 557 12.11 -8.13 18.37
CA PRO A 557 11.32 -9.21 18.92
C PRO A 557 12.24 -10.42 19.16
N SER A 558 12.22 -10.96 20.38
CA SER A 558 13.08 -12.08 20.76
C SER A 558 12.74 -13.31 19.92
N ARG A 559 13.71 -13.78 19.11
CA ARG A 559 13.58 -15.04 18.37
C ARG A 559 13.45 -16.19 19.38
N SER A 560 12.25 -16.77 19.47
CA SER A 560 12.00 -17.98 20.25
C SER A 560 12.73 -19.16 19.61
N THR A 561 13.92 -19.49 20.11
CA THR A 561 14.65 -20.71 19.73
C THR A 561 13.83 -21.94 20.13
N PRO A 562 13.62 -22.92 19.23
CA PRO A 562 12.98 -24.18 19.60
C PRO A 562 13.78 -24.89 20.69
N VAL A 563 13.09 -25.34 21.74
CA VAL A 563 13.66 -26.27 22.72
C VAL A 563 13.92 -27.60 22.00
N LYS A 564 15.12 -28.16 22.16
CA LYS A 564 15.42 -29.52 21.70
C LYS A 564 14.95 -30.52 22.76
N ASP A 565 13.90 -31.27 22.45
CA ASP A 565 13.56 -32.48 23.21
C ASP A 565 14.62 -33.56 22.95
N SER A 566 15.57 -33.70 23.87
CA SER A 566 16.51 -34.82 23.89
C SER A 566 15.80 -36.09 24.37
N LYS A 567 15.59 -37.05 23.49
CA LYS A 567 15.29 -38.43 23.90
C LYS A 567 16.52 -39.05 24.53
N ASP A 568 16.38 -39.55 25.75
CA ASP A 568 17.26 -40.56 26.34
C ASP A 568 16.43 -41.60 27.09
N SER A 569 16.99 -42.79 27.32
CA SER A 569 16.19 -44.01 27.45
C SER A 569 16.48 -44.87 28.69
N VAL A 570 15.39 -45.20 29.42
CA VAL A 570 15.13 -46.49 30.11
C VAL A 570 16.06 -46.90 31.27
N GLN A 571 15.50 -47.10 32.48
CA GLN A 571 15.47 -48.42 33.16
C GLN A 571 14.60 -48.47 34.45
N HIS A 572 13.94 -49.62 34.64
CA HIS A 572 13.35 -50.29 35.83
C HIS A 572 12.93 -49.55 37.13
N GLY A 573 11.76 -49.94 37.68
CA GLY A 573 11.31 -49.52 39.03
C GLY A 573 9.91 -49.98 39.49
N ASP A 574 9.53 -51.25 39.32
CA ASP A 574 8.30 -51.86 39.89
C ASP A 574 8.50 -52.31 41.37
N PRO A 575 7.44 -52.65 42.15
CA PRO A 575 6.05 -52.13 42.19
C PRO A 575 5.54 -51.91 43.64
N VAL A 576 4.27 -51.52 43.86
CA VAL A 576 3.35 -52.06 44.92
C VAL A 576 1.89 -51.68 44.57
N GLN A 577 0.95 -52.56 44.93
CA GLN A 577 -0.52 -52.50 44.73
C GLN A 577 -1.27 -52.61 46.08
N PRO A 578 -2.62 -52.64 46.16
CA PRO A 578 -3.68 -51.91 45.44
C PRO A 578 -4.72 -51.31 46.44
N LEU A 579 -5.93 -50.92 46.00
CA LEU A 579 -7.22 -51.27 46.66
C LEU A 579 -8.47 -50.83 45.85
N THR A 580 -9.05 -51.80 45.13
CA THR A 580 -10.50 -52.09 44.96
C THR A 580 -11.58 -50.98 45.06
N HIS A 581 -12.37 -50.77 44.00
CA HIS A 581 -13.68 -51.44 43.80
C HIS A 581 -14.43 -51.03 42.51
N ASP A 582 -15.22 -51.97 41.99
CA ASP A 582 -16.11 -51.96 40.81
C ASP A 582 -17.35 -52.83 41.19
N PRO A 583 -18.48 -52.94 40.44
CA PRO A 583 -19.06 -52.19 39.31
C PRO A 583 -20.55 -51.78 39.68
N PRO A 584 -21.64 -51.77 38.84
CA PRO A 584 -21.82 -51.91 37.38
C PRO A 584 -22.86 -51.01 36.63
N LEU A 585 -22.62 -50.88 35.31
CA LEU A 585 -23.56 -50.82 34.16
C LEU A 585 -25.09 -50.60 34.36
N ARG A 586 -25.68 -49.68 33.55
CA ARG A 586 -26.88 -49.98 32.70
C ARG A 586 -27.26 -48.93 31.62
N ALA A 587 -27.64 -49.47 30.46
CA ALA A 587 -28.62 -48.99 29.45
C ALA A 587 -28.40 -47.67 28.63
N HIS A 588 -28.52 -47.81 27.29
CA HIS A 588 -28.85 -46.73 26.34
C HIS A 588 -30.37 -46.44 26.32
N PRO A 589 -30.83 -45.36 25.65
CA PRO A 589 -31.25 -45.55 24.24
C PRO A 589 -30.87 -44.40 23.28
N GLU A 590 -31.01 -44.66 21.98
CA GLU A 590 -30.76 -43.70 20.88
C GLU A 590 -31.82 -42.58 20.79
N ARG A 591 -31.45 -41.42 20.19
CA ARG A 591 -32.38 -40.64 19.34
C ARG A 591 -31.69 -39.65 18.39
N LYS A 592 -31.84 -39.94 17.10
CA LYS A 592 -31.80 -39.07 15.90
C LYS A 592 -31.34 -37.61 16.07
N VAL A 593 -30.26 -37.25 15.37
CA VAL A 593 -29.98 -35.87 14.92
C VAL A 593 -30.14 -35.82 13.40
N HIS A 594 -30.93 -34.86 12.90
CA HIS A 594 -30.99 -34.51 11.48
C HIS A 594 -31.12 -32.98 11.35
N ASP A 595 -30.50 -32.45 10.29
CA ASP A 595 -30.76 -31.16 9.64
C ASP A 595 -30.77 -29.87 10.50
N ARG A 596 -29.59 -29.23 10.62
CA ARG A 596 -29.51 -27.75 10.74
C ARG A 596 -28.17 -27.09 10.32
N LEU A 597 -27.62 -27.47 9.16
CA LEU A 597 -26.48 -26.77 8.52
C LEU A 597 -26.75 -26.38 7.06
N ARG A 598 -27.81 -25.59 6.83
CA ARG A 598 -28.06 -24.83 5.58
C ARG A 598 -28.65 -23.45 5.91
N ALA A 599 -27.85 -22.56 6.50
CA ALA A 599 -28.30 -21.20 6.87
C ALA A 599 -27.23 -20.10 6.84
N VAL A 600 -25.97 -20.41 6.48
CA VAL A 600 -24.82 -19.46 6.59
C VAL A 600 -24.20 -19.11 5.23
N GLY A 601 -24.50 -19.86 4.17
CA GLY A 601 -23.85 -19.74 2.85
C GLY A 601 -24.49 -18.82 1.82
N GLN A 602 -25.52 -18.02 2.16
CA GLN A 602 -26.23 -17.16 1.18
C GLN A 602 -26.11 -15.66 1.45
N THR A 603 -25.99 -15.23 2.71
CA THR A 603 -25.95 -13.80 3.09
C THR A 603 -24.69 -13.05 2.66
N GLN A 604 -23.62 -13.75 2.27
CA GLN A 604 -22.39 -13.13 1.75
C GLN A 604 -22.51 -12.66 0.28
N HIS A 605 -23.43 -13.21 -0.52
CA HIS A 605 -23.51 -12.91 -1.97
C HIS A 605 -24.41 -11.72 -2.35
N GLU A 606 -25.32 -11.29 -1.47
CA GLU A 606 -26.30 -10.25 -1.82
C GLU A 606 -25.83 -8.82 -1.49
N GLN A 607 -24.94 -8.65 -0.50
CA GLN A 607 -24.51 -7.31 -0.07
C GLN A 607 -23.60 -6.60 -1.08
N ARG A 608 -22.77 -7.30 -1.87
CA ARG A 608 -22.00 -6.65 -2.96
C ARG A 608 -22.90 -6.14 -4.10
N ARG A 609 -24.10 -6.70 -4.32
CA ARG A 609 -25.00 -6.28 -5.43
C ARG A 609 -25.71 -4.94 -5.21
N HIS A 610 -25.68 -4.38 -4.00
CA HIS A 610 -26.41 -3.17 -3.63
C HIS A 610 -25.59 -1.88 -3.73
N VAL A 611 -24.29 -1.96 -4.02
CA VAL A 611 -23.39 -0.77 -4.08
C VAL A 611 -23.26 -0.20 -5.51
N GLU A 612 -23.65 -0.95 -6.54
CA GLU A 612 -23.40 -0.61 -7.95
C GLU A 612 -24.66 -0.22 -8.76
N ARG A 613 -25.83 -0.08 -8.12
CA ARG A 613 -27.12 0.16 -8.80
C ARG A 613 -27.65 1.58 -8.64
N ASP A 614 -26.93 2.56 -9.19
CA ASP A 614 -27.54 3.86 -9.48
C ASP A 614 -26.96 4.61 -10.70
N VAL A 615 -26.93 3.91 -11.84
CA VAL A 615 -26.95 4.56 -13.17
C VAL A 615 -27.95 3.80 -14.06
N SER A 616 -28.91 4.50 -14.66
CA SER A 616 -29.84 3.92 -15.64
C SER A 616 -30.30 4.96 -16.67
N PRO A 617 -29.99 4.77 -17.98
CA PRO A 617 -30.50 5.63 -19.04
C PRO A 617 -31.99 5.35 -19.34
N PRO A 618 -32.71 6.31 -19.96
CA PRO A 618 -34.16 6.23 -20.13
C PRO A 618 -34.62 5.11 -21.08
N ARG A 619 -35.68 4.39 -20.68
CA ARG A 619 -36.28 3.29 -21.47
C ARG A 619 -37.17 3.81 -22.61
N ALA A 620 -36.75 3.57 -23.86
CA ALA A 620 -37.66 3.61 -25.00
C ALA A 620 -38.61 2.38 -24.99
N ARG A 621 -39.90 2.58 -25.28
CA ARG A 621 -40.88 1.49 -25.42
C ARG A 621 -40.81 0.87 -26.82
N ARG A 622 -40.83 -0.48 -26.92
CA ARG A 622 -41.37 -1.19 -28.09
C ARG A 622 -42.19 -2.42 -27.67
N GLN A 623 -43.14 -2.79 -28.52
CA GLN A 623 -44.11 -3.86 -28.33
C GLN A 623 -43.60 -5.20 -28.89
N GLN A 624 -44.27 -6.31 -28.54
CA GLN A 624 -44.00 -7.63 -29.10
C GLN A 624 -44.52 -7.75 -30.56
N PRO A 625 -43.83 -8.51 -31.44
CA PRO A 625 -44.33 -8.82 -32.78
C PRO A 625 -45.16 -10.11 -32.83
N GLY A 626 -46.38 -10.02 -33.37
CA GLY A 626 -47.17 -11.19 -33.79
C GLY A 626 -46.77 -11.69 -35.20
N ARG A 627 -46.87 -13.00 -35.44
CA ARG A 627 -46.55 -13.62 -36.74
C ARG A 627 -47.69 -13.46 -37.76
N ARG A 628 -47.37 -13.14 -39.03
CA ARG A 628 -47.84 -13.86 -40.25
C ARG A 628 -47.10 -13.40 -41.53
N ARG A 629 -47.44 -14.00 -42.68
CA ARG A 629 -46.68 -13.99 -43.95
C ARG A 629 -47.13 -12.89 -44.94
N PRO A 630 -46.32 -12.56 -45.97
CA PRO A 630 -46.62 -11.55 -47.02
C PRO A 630 -47.41 -12.19 -48.21
N PRO A 631 -47.70 -11.46 -49.30
CA PRO A 631 -46.69 -11.19 -50.37
C PRO A 631 -46.81 -9.76 -51.01
N ASP A 632 -46.03 -9.54 -52.09
CA ASP A 632 -46.13 -8.49 -53.13
C ASP A 632 -45.93 -7.01 -52.70
N GLY A 633 -45.43 -6.07 -53.53
CA GLY A 633 -44.89 -6.13 -54.91
C GLY A 633 -44.92 -4.72 -55.55
N GLY A 634 -43.87 -4.32 -56.29
CA GLY A 634 -43.73 -2.97 -56.89
C GLY A 634 -43.18 -1.91 -55.90
N VAL A 635 -42.16 -1.08 -56.14
CA VAL A 635 -41.45 -0.53 -57.33
C VAL A 635 -42.14 0.68 -57.99
N GLU A 636 -41.35 1.76 -58.12
CA GLU A 636 -41.60 3.04 -58.83
C GLU A 636 -42.72 3.97 -58.30
N ALA A 637 -42.69 5.31 -58.50
CA ALA A 637 -41.57 6.26 -58.67
C ALA A 637 -42.08 7.73 -58.59
N GLN A 638 -41.12 8.69 -58.64
CA GLN A 638 -41.30 10.11 -59.02
C GLN A 638 -42.05 11.03 -58.03
N GLN A 639 -41.43 12.17 -57.69
CA GLN A 639 -41.81 13.56 -58.07
C GLN A 639 -43.11 14.09 -57.42
N GLY A 640 -43.15 15.31 -56.85
CA GLY A 640 -42.06 16.25 -56.58
C GLY A 640 -42.54 17.69 -56.31
N GLN A 641 -41.58 18.60 -56.15
CA GLN A 641 -41.65 20.07 -56.33
C GLN A 641 -42.48 20.98 -55.38
N GLN A 642 -41.88 22.17 -55.15
CA GLN A 642 -42.48 23.47 -54.79
C GLN A 642 -43.17 23.63 -53.40
N GLY A 643 -43.16 24.80 -52.76
CA GLY A 643 -42.38 26.02 -53.02
C GLY A 643 -42.99 27.33 -52.47
N HIS A 644 -42.19 28.16 -51.78
CA HIS A 644 -42.51 29.52 -51.24
C HIS A 644 -43.66 29.59 -50.19
N GLY A 645 -43.87 30.65 -49.40
CA GLY A 645 -43.13 31.89 -49.05
C GLY A 645 -43.71 32.44 -47.70
N ARG A 646 -42.95 33.01 -46.75
CA ARG A 646 -42.38 34.40 -46.62
C ARG A 646 -43.42 35.50 -46.26
N VAL A 647 -43.03 36.40 -45.33
CA VAL A 647 -43.57 37.76 -44.97
C VAL A 647 -44.44 37.89 -43.68
N ASP A 648 -43.78 38.39 -42.62
CA ASP A 648 -44.06 39.52 -41.68
C ASP A 648 -45.43 39.84 -41.02
N GLY A 649 -45.41 40.33 -39.76
CA GLY A 649 -46.21 41.51 -39.33
C GLY A 649 -46.93 41.56 -37.95
N ALA A 650 -46.37 42.32 -36.97
CA ALA A 650 -47.03 43.18 -35.92
C ALA A 650 -48.13 42.62 -34.94
N GLU A 651 -48.66 43.37 -33.95
CA GLU A 651 -48.10 44.11 -32.78
C GLU A 651 -49.26 44.48 -31.78
N VAL A 652 -49.00 45.25 -30.68
CA VAL A 652 -49.93 45.91 -29.71
C VAL A 652 -50.58 45.00 -28.62
N GLY A 653 -50.73 45.40 -27.34
CA GLY A 653 -50.21 46.56 -26.57
C GLY A 653 -51.01 46.93 -25.30
N HIS A 654 -50.44 47.82 -24.45
CA HIS A 654 -51.06 48.59 -23.32
C HIS A 654 -51.46 47.84 -22.01
N ASP A 655 -51.64 48.47 -20.81
CA ASP A 655 -51.00 49.59 -20.05
C ASP A 655 -51.76 49.79 -18.69
N VAL A 656 -51.36 50.52 -17.61
CA VAL A 656 -50.09 51.22 -17.23
C VAL A 656 -49.55 50.61 -15.90
N VAL A 657 -49.39 51.19 -14.68
CA VAL A 657 -49.61 52.51 -14.01
C VAL A 657 -48.55 52.68 -12.90
N VAL A 658 -47.68 53.73 -12.93
CA VAL A 658 -46.56 53.87 -11.95
C VAL A 658 -46.10 55.32 -11.68
N PRO A 659 -45.94 55.72 -10.40
CA PRO A 659 -45.00 56.75 -9.91
C PRO A 659 -43.94 56.16 -8.94
N GLY A 660 -42.83 56.80 -8.55
CA GLY A 660 -42.30 58.15 -8.85
C GLY A 660 -41.71 58.82 -7.57
N VAL A 661 -40.71 59.71 -7.59
CA VAL A 661 -39.80 60.24 -8.64
C VAL A 661 -38.54 60.86 -7.96
N SER A 662 -37.45 61.13 -8.71
CA SER A 662 -36.43 62.19 -8.45
C SER A 662 -35.38 62.01 -7.32
N LEU A 663 -34.20 62.66 -7.29
CA LEU A 663 -33.30 63.30 -8.30
C LEU A 663 -31.91 63.63 -7.66
N GLY A 664 -30.87 63.93 -8.46
CA GLY A 664 -29.69 64.73 -8.01
C GLY A 664 -28.31 64.40 -8.65
N GLN A 665 -27.68 65.36 -9.35
CA GLN A 665 -26.31 65.35 -9.95
C GLN A 665 -25.98 66.77 -10.53
N PRO A 666 -24.90 67.11 -11.31
CA PRO A 666 -23.75 66.34 -11.89
C PRO A 666 -22.34 67.05 -11.71
N ARG A 667 -21.34 66.70 -12.57
CA ARG A 667 -20.07 67.42 -12.95
C ARG A 667 -18.82 67.27 -12.07
N ASP A 668 -17.55 67.21 -12.53
CA ASP A 668 -16.81 66.94 -13.82
C ASP A 668 -15.36 66.47 -13.39
N ALA A 669 -14.19 66.38 -14.09
CA ALA A 669 -13.70 66.78 -15.43
C ALA A 669 -12.35 66.06 -15.85
N LEU A 670 -12.01 66.11 -17.16
CA LEU A 670 -10.71 66.06 -17.91
C LEU A 670 -9.51 65.09 -17.62
N VAL A 671 -9.25 64.23 -18.62
CA VAL A 671 -8.03 64.11 -19.51
C VAL A 671 -6.61 63.80 -18.96
N GLY A 672 -5.95 62.80 -19.57
CA GLY A 672 -4.49 62.67 -19.67
C GLY A 672 -4.02 61.47 -20.54
N LEU A 673 -3.18 61.69 -21.56
CA LEU A 673 -2.52 60.63 -22.37
C LEU A 673 -1.05 60.46 -21.96
N GLY A 674 -0.49 59.25 -22.14
CA GLY A 674 0.96 59.03 -22.09
C GLY A 674 1.34 57.57 -22.37
N ALA A 675 2.18 57.33 -23.37
CA ALA A 675 2.76 56.02 -23.68
C ALA A 675 4.27 56.17 -23.94
N ALA A 676 5.08 55.26 -23.38
CA ALA A 676 6.51 55.15 -23.69
C ALA A 676 7.02 53.73 -23.43
N LEU A 677 7.90 53.25 -24.32
CA LEU A 677 8.74 52.08 -24.11
C LEU A 677 9.98 52.47 -23.28
N GLY A 678 10.51 51.55 -22.49
CA GLY A 678 11.78 51.71 -21.79
C GLY A 678 12.46 50.36 -21.59
N GLN A 679 13.61 50.16 -22.24
CA GLN A 679 14.42 48.96 -22.06
C GLN A 679 15.28 49.09 -20.81
N LEU A 680 15.58 47.97 -20.14
CA LEU A 680 16.93 47.68 -19.67
C LEU A 680 17.08 46.19 -19.39
N ALA A 681 18.02 45.55 -20.09
CA ALA A 681 18.52 44.23 -19.79
C ALA A 681 19.98 44.36 -19.36
N HIS A 682 20.46 43.47 -18.49
CA HIS A 682 21.89 43.30 -18.26
C HIS A 682 22.26 41.83 -18.41
N HIS A 683 23.19 41.57 -19.32
CA HIS A 683 23.89 40.29 -19.41
C HIS A 683 24.96 40.20 -18.31
N GLU A 684 25.19 38.99 -17.83
CA GLU A 684 26.55 38.48 -17.73
C GLU A 684 26.77 37.42 -18.82
N ARG A 685 28.03 37.21 -19.23
CA ARG A 685 28.42 36.29 -20.30
C ARG A 685 29.39 35.26 -19.77
N LEU A 686 29.18 33.99 -20.13
CA LEU A 686 30.25 33.01 -20.18
C LEU A 686 30.92 33.09 -21.57
N PRO A 687 32.26 32.93 -21.68
CA PRO A 687 32.96 32.93 -22.96
C PRO A 687 33.07 31.52 -23.56
N GLU A 688 32.79 31.39 -24.86
CA GLU A 688 33.20 30.24 -25.67
C GLU A 688 34.28 30.64 -26.67
N ALA A 689 35.34 29.83 -26.74
CA ALA A 689 36.38 29.81 -27.77
C ALA A 689 37.13 28.47 -27.64
N GLU A 690 37.59 27.78 -28.70
CA GLU A 690 37.41 28.00 -30.14
C GLU A 690 37.57 26.63 -30.83
N VAL A 691 36.86 26.36 -31.93
CA VAL A 691 36.99 25.08 -32.67
C VAL A 691 37.81 25.27 -33.94
N GLN A 692 39.07 24.85 -33.92
CA GLN A 692 39.86 24.68 -35.14
C GLN A 692 39.57 23.33 -35.82
N LYS A 693 39.64 23.32 -37.15
CA LYS A 693 39.66 22.12 -37.99
C LYS A 693 40.90 22.12 -38.87
N GLY A 694 41.52 20.94 -39.02
CA GLY A 694 42.33 20.60 -40.20
C GLY A 694 43.84 20.68 -40.02
N THR A 695 44.46 19.57 -39.65
CA THR A 695 45.03 18.66 -40.65
C THR A 695 44.97 17.22 -40.16
#